data_AF-A0A8X6UIJ3-F1
#
_entry.id   AF-A0A8X6UIJ3-F1
#
_cell.length_a   1.000
_cell.length_b   1.000
_cell.length_c   1.000
_cell.angle_alpha   90.00
_cell.angle_beta   90.00
_cell.angle_gamma   90.00
#
_symmetry.space_group_name_H-M   'P 1'
#
loop_
_entity.id
_entity.type
_entity.pdbx_description
1 polymer ?
#
loop_
_entity_poly.entity_id
_entity_poly.type
_entity_poly.pdbx_seq_one_letter_code
_entity_poly.pdbx_strand_id
1 'polypeptide(L)'
;MKFSFMRLNITGNVRDLRQKAYAGGPKRILTLESQKIEQLKFERFNPTNSVVHRPSDLLDFSGAYGLYLWEIFFHIPMLTAWHLNREQDFATARKWYQYIFNPTNDKAWQFLPFEEHNSDNIVASLSDTQTTTELAIDPFDPYTIAKQHVTSFEKYIIISYVNNLIDWGDMLFAKGSWEALNQATMLYIRAWDLLGPKPIKKGNFSVQPQSFNELKPHDLLQLETELPSGSQLAVQSDEAHDLIKYSNYFCKPENKSFIGLWDKVEDRLYKIRHCLDMGGKKAVPPLFQPPLNPKQLSAVTGGHSVELPQIHLPHYRFSQMVSYAKSIVETVMQFGSELLDVLEKRDAELLTILYNKQEGIISNLISSVKEKTIETLKKEQDALNASLNNAEERRSHYEKLISSGVFSDLPILSGLLHGLSALELTGVTLRSGAIATRLGASGTFGAAALTHWTPTIFGFSNGGFHPGFSVEAGAESVSALADNMRDGAELCNIIASYQRRDEDWDLQKKLATCDVKQINHTIEANQINQAIAEQELKVHQESIKQNQEKREFFESKFTSKELYDWMKGQIAIIYFQAYKMALEMVKQVEKTYQYELNNDRVFITASSWNSLKEGLLAGHSLKFALEQMTKEYLDNNERALEITKTMPLSPIAINDLKTKGSCKFALTEKMFDLDFPGHYCRKIKSIRITIRAEVAPYQDIHATLQQTGNRVVLKPDIEAIKSLLGESDESNESIRVNWKTGQQIAISKGNQADSGLFELNFNDERYLPFEGTGAVSDWILELPNAEKVSDVIIHLDYTAFNGGKELRFLFRVFPPPKQTCKTALARYDKEANGSYVVNGLEVMFLQKEEGEGGKKIFVINEGKAHVDGYEIELPHSIRVSLDEDPDIKAVESEPHTFQPNSQRVMELKVNDFPISEIKKVDITVQKTITITHGSYSGAIDPIPDSDVSPEDINEQGCKVRGAVDNSLVLIDYTWKMPRFDLITIDSKGVVRRIKGIAHPWKPSMPKAPSGQLLLCYIHQTWKEGEEGKIKVVNNAIHVVPMNELEAMKKGIRDLYALVAEERLRSDANSKAYHKEVIC
;
A
#
# COMPACT_ATOMS: atom_id res chain seq x y z
N MET A 1 0.59 15.51 -97.81
CA MET A 1 -0.48 14.96 -96.95
C MET A 1 0.18 14.21 -95.81
N LYS A 2 -0.17 14.57 -94.58
CA LYS A 2 0.25 13.87 -93.37
C LYS A 2 -0.83 12.84 -93.07
N PHE A 3 -0.48 11.56 -93.02
CA PHE A 3 -1.44 10.49 -92.73
C PHE A 3 -1.32 10.08 -91.25
N SER A 4 -2.46 9.87 -90.59
CA SER A 4 -2.55 9.26 -89.26
C SER A 4 -3.14 7.87 -89.38
N PHE A 5 -2.52 6.90 -88.72
CA PHE A 5 -3.06 5.55 -88.62
C PHE A 5 -3.80 5.43 -87.29
N MET A 6 -5.04 4.92 -87.33
CA MET A 6 -5.81 4.60 -86.14
C MET A 6 -6.19 3.12 -86.18
N ARG A 7 -6.07 2.45 -85.05
CA ARG A 7 -6.51 1.07 -84.89
C ARG A 7 -7.96 1.04 -84.40
N LEU A 8 -8.86 0.49 -85.21
CA LEU A 8 -10.29 0.37 -84.88
C LEU A 8 -10.68 -0.98 -84.26
N ASN A 9 -9.73 -1.89 -84.00
CA ASN A 9 -10.04 -3.22 -83.48
C ASN A 9 -8.86 -3.84 -82.69
N ILE A 10 -9.17 -4.47 -81.55
CA ILE A 10 -8.23 -5.16 -80.64
C ILE A 10 -8.46 -6.70 -80.59
N THR A 11 -9.39 -7.23 -81.41
CA THR A 11 -9.86 -8.64 -81.40
C THR A 11 -8.79 -9.73 -81.30
N GLY A 12 -7.59 -9.54 -81.87
CA GLY A 12 -6.47 -10.48 -81.76
C GLY A 12 -6.00 -10.69 -80.31
N ASN A 13 -5.96 -9.62 -79.52
CA ASN A 13 -5.40 -9.61 -78.16
C ASN A 13 -6.46 -9.95 -77.10
N VAL A 14 -7.75 -9.81 -77.44
CA VAL A 14 -8.87 -10.20 -76.57
C VAL A 14 -8.85 -11.70 -76.28
N ARG A 15 -8.43 -12.54 -77.25
CA ARG A 15 -8.28 -13.98 -77.04
C ARG A 15 -7.26 -14.29 -75.95
N ASP A 16 -6.13 -13.59 -75.97
CA ASP A 16 -5.03 -13.78 -75.01
C ASP A 16 -5.41 -13.24 -73.62
N LEU A 17 -6.03 -12.06 -73.56
CA LEU A 17 -6.57 -11.51 -72.31
C LEU A 17 -7.64 -12.43 -71.70
N ARG A 18 -8.54 -12.96 -72.52
CA ARG A 18 -9.56 -13.94 -72.11
C ARG A 18 -8.93 -15.24 -71.61
N GLN A 19 -7.90 -15.75 -72.27
CA GLN A 19 -7.18 -16.94 -71.82
C GLN A 19 -6.49 -16.69 -70.47
N LYS A 20 -5.87 -15.52 -70.29
CA LYS A 20 -5.27 -15.13 -69.01
C LYS A 20 -6.33 -14.97 -67.91
N ALA A 21 -7.48 -14.40 -68.22
CA ALA A 21 -8.61 -14.29 -67.30
C ALA A 21 -9.15 -15.66 -66.87
N TYR A 22 -9.37 -16.59 -67.80
CA TYR A 22 -9.83 -17.95 -67.47
C TYR A 22 -8.80 -18.76 -66.68
N ALA A 23 -7.50 -18.58 -66.97
CA ALA A 23 -6.44 -19.36 -66.33
C ALA A 23 -6.10 -18.91 -64.91
N GLY A 24 -6.37 -17.66 -64.51
CA GLY A 24 -5.93 -17.14 -63.21
C GLY A 24 -6.74 -15.97 -62.64
N GLY A 25 -7.87 -15.62 -63.26
CA GLY A 25 -8.75 -14.55 -62.81
C GLY A 25 -8.07 -13.17 -62.79
N PRO A 26 -8.53 -12.25 -61.89
CA PRO A 26 -8.00 -10.89 -61.76
C PRO A 26 -6.48 -10.83 -61.56
N LYS A 27 -5.89 -11.79 -60.83
CA LYS A 27 -4.45 -11.85 -60.52
C LYS A 27 -3.55 -11.95 -61.76
N ARG A 28 -4.07 -12.54 -62.85
CA ARG A 28 -3.28 -12.82 -64.06
C ARG A 28 -3.60 -11.86 -65.20
N ILE A 29 -4.82 -11.33 -65.24
CA ILE A 29 -5.20 -10.30 -66.21
C ILE A 29 -4.66 -8.93 -65.81
N LEU A 30 -4.71 -8.53 -64.53
CA LEU A 30 -4.33 -7.18 -64.07
C LEU A 30 -2.81 -7.00 -63.83
N THR A 31 -1.96 -7.63 -64.63
CA THR A 31 -0.50 -7.49 -64.54
C THR A 31 0.06 -6.62 -65.68
N LEU A 32 1.21 -5.99 -65.46
CA LEU A 32 1.91 -5.23 -66.51
C LEU A 32 2.20 -6.07 -67.76
N GLU A 33 2.56 -7.35 -67.60
CA GLU A 33 2.78 -8.27 -68.73
C GLU A 33 1.53 -8.49 -69.59
N SER A 34 0.35 -8.36 -68.99
CA SER A 34 -0.93 -8.46 -69.70
C SER A 34 -1.31 -7.16 -70.39
N GLN A 35 -0.78 -6.03 -69.93
CA GLN A 35 -0.94 -4.72 -70.55
C GLN A 35 0.09 -4.51 -71.68
N LYS A 36 1.25 -5.18 -71.63
CA LYS A 36 2.29 -5.15 -72.67
C LYS A 36 2.13 -6.24 -73.75
N ILE A 37 0.93 -6.78 -73.93
CA ILE A 37 0.68 -7.77 -75.00
C ILE A 37 0.89 -7.10 -76.35
N GLU A 38 1.81 -7.65 -77.14
CA GLU A 38 2.11 -7.15 -78.47
C GLU A 38 0.85 -7.17 -79.36
N GLN A 39 0.69 -6.07 -80.07
CA GLN A 39 -0.35 -5.85 -81.04
C GLN A 39 0.21 -6.18 -82.43
N LEU A 40 -0.66 -6.51 -83.40
CA LEU A 40 -0.22 -6.76 -84.79
C LEU A 40 0.64 -5.60 -85.31
N LYS A 41 1.88 -5.88 -85.72
CA LYS A 41 2.85 -4.86 -86.15
C LYS A 41 2.35 -4.10 -87.37
N PHE A 42 2.42 -2.77 -87.30
CA PHE A 42 1.99 -1.89 -88.41
C PHE A 42 2.93 -1.94 -89.63
N GLU A 43 4.12 -2.54 -89.49
CA GLU A 43 5.10 -2.74 -90.57
C GLU A 43 4.53 -3.49 -91.77
N ARG A 44 3.49 -4.32 -91.58
CA ARG A 44 2.80 -5.02 -92.67
C ARG A 44 2.17 -4.10 -93.73
N PHE A 45 2.00 -2.81 -93.42
CA PHE A 45 1.37 -1.82 -94.30
C PHE A 45 2.38 -0.89 -95.01
N ASN A 46 3.69 -1.10 -94.84
CA ASN A 46 4.76 -0.33 -95.49
C ASN A 46 4.57 1.21 -95.46
N PRO A 47 4.44 1.82 -94.26
CA PRO A 47 4.19 3.26 -94.16
C PRO A 47 5.35 4.10 -94.68
N THR A 48 5.07 5.11 -95.51
CA THR A 48 6.04 6.10 -96.01
C THR A 48 6.40 7.14 -94.93
N ASN A 49 7.49 7.89 -95.11
CA ASN A 49 7.96 8.96 -94.20
C ASN A 49 6.97 10.14 -93.97
N SER A 50 5.77 10.07 -94.55
CA SER A 50 4.67 11.04 -94.43
C SER A 50 3.68 10.71 -93.29
N VAL A 51 3.98 9.69 -92.47
CA VAL A 51 3.20 9.32 -91.29
C VAL A 51 3.68 10.08 -90.06
N VAL A 52 2.75 10.79 -89.40
CA VAL A 52 3.07 11.69 -88.26
C VAL A 52 3.11 10.95 -86.93
N HIS A 53 2.28 9.94 -86.76
CA HIS A 53 2.19 9.16 -85.53
C HIS A 53 2.10 7.68 -85.90
N ARG A 54 3.16 6.92 -85.61
CA ARG A 54 3.12 5.46 -85.71
C ARG A 54 2.43 4.93 -84.45
N PRO A 55 1.31 4.21 -84.54
CA PRO A 55 0.68 3.62 -83.36
C PRO A 55 1.64 2.63 -82.71
N SER A 56 1.63 2.56 -81.38
CA SER A 56 2.47 1.63 -80.62
C SER A 56 2.19 0.19 -81.06
N ASP A 57 3.24 -0.64 -81.00
CA ASP A 57 3.13 -2.09 -81.19
C ASP A 57 2.64 -2.79 -79.90
N LEU A 58 2.27 -2.03 -78.86
CA LEU A 58 1.65 -2.50 -77.60
C LEU A 58 0.15 -2.13 -77.53
N LEU A 59 -0.54 -2.50 -76.44
CA LEU A 59 -1.92 -2.07 -76.19
C LEU A 59 -2.01 -0.54 -76.09
N ASP A 60 -2.85 0.06 -76.94
CA ASP A 60 -3.07 1.50 -77.01
C ASP A 60 -4.21 1.94 -76.07
N PHE A 61 -3.86 2.61 -74.97
CA PHE A 61 -4.78 3.15 -73.97
C PHE A 61 -5.40 4.51 -74.36
N SER A 62 -4.95 5.11 -75.45
CA SER A 62 -5.43 6.40 -75.98
C SER A 62 -6.29 6.27 -77.25
N GLY A 63 -6.29 5.10 -77.89
CA GLY A 63 -7.05 4.81 -79.10
C GLY A 63 -8.54 4.54 -78.88
N ALA A 64 -9.24 4.06 -79.92
CA ALA A 64 -10.70 3.91 -79.96
C ALA A 64 -11.30 2.99 -78.87
N TYR A 65 -10.52 2.07 -78.30
CA TYR A 65 -10.93 1.20 -77.19
C TYR A 65 -10.29 1.58 -75.85
N GLY A 66 -9.59 2.72 -75.80
CA GLY A 66 -8.90 3.19 -74.60
C GLY A 66 -9.83 3.22 -73.39
N LEU A 67 -11.07 3.69 -73.55
CA LEU A 67 -12.07 3.74 -72.47
C LEU A 67 -12.28 2.37 -71.79
N TYR A 68 -12.48 1.30 -72.57
CA TYR A 68 -12.69 -0.05 -72.02
C TYR A 68 -11.43 -0.61 -71.35
N LEU A 69 -10.24 -0.27 -71.86
CA LEU A 69 -8.98 -0.66 -71.24
C LEU A 69 -8.77 0.07 -69.91
N TRP A 70 -9.07 1.36 -69.85
CA TRP A 70 -9.09 2.13 -68.60
C TRP A 70 -10.12 1.59 -67.61
N GLU A 71 -11.29 1.18 -68.09
CA GLU A 71 -12.32 0.57 -67.26
C GLU A 71 -11.85 -0.75 -66.63
N ILE A 72 -11.30 -1.66 -67.43
CA ILE A 72 -10.85 -2.99 -66.99
C ILE A 72 -9.65 -2.89 -66.05
N PHE A 73 -8.64 -2.08 -66.40
CA PHE A 73 -7.35 -2.08 -65.70
C PHE A 73 -7.26 -1.05 -64.57
N PHE A 74 -8.09 -0.01 -64.57
CA PHE A 74 -8.05 1.06 -63.56
C PHE A 74 -9.39 1.24 -62.84
N HIS A 75 -10.51 1.51 -63.53
CA HIS A 75 -11.77 1.86 -62.84
C HIS A 75 -12.40 0.69 -62.09
N ILE A 76 -12.45 -0.52 -62.67
CA ILE A 76 -13.00 -1.70 -62.01
C ILE A 76 -12.21 -2.07 -60.74
N PRO A 77 -10.86 -2.18 -60.79
CA PRO A 77 -10.10 -2.45 -59.57
C PRO A 77 -10.23 -1.34 -58.53
N MET A 78 -10.26 -0.07 -58.97
CA MET A 78 -10.42 1.09 -58.07
C MET A 78 -11.79 1.11 -57.38
N LEU A 79 -12.86 0.90 -58.14
CA LEU A 79 -14.24 0.86 -57.64
C LEU A 79 -14.45 -0.32 -56.70
N THR A 80 -13.90 -1.50 -57.06
CA THR A 80 -13.96 -2.70 -56.22
C THR A 80 -13.25 -2.48 -54.90
N ALA A 81 -12.03 -1.93 -54.93
CA ALA A 81 -11.27 -1.60 -53.73
C ALA A 81 -12.03 -0.57 -52.86
N TRP A 82 -12.63 0.44 -53.48
CA TRP A 82 -13.43 1.45 -52.77
C TRP A 82 -14.67 0.85 -52.09
N HIS A 83 -15.44 -0.01 -52.76
CA HIS A 83 -16.58 -0.69 -52.16
C HIS A 83 -16.16 -1.57 -50.99
N LEU A 84 -15.12 -2.39 -51.16
CA LEU A 84 -14.59 -3.24 -50.09
C LEU A 84 -14.09 -2.42 -48.90
N ASN A 85 -13.47 -1.26 -49.14
CA ASN A 85 -13.05 -0.36 -48.08
C ASN A 85 -14.26 0.18 -47.29
N ARG A 86 -15.35 0.54 -47.98
CA ARG A 86 -16.61 0.99 -47.34
C ARG A 86 -17.31 -0.11 -46.55
N GLU A 87 -17.20 -1.35 -47.01
CA GLU A 87 -17.69 -2.55 -46.30
C GLU A 87 -16.73 -3.02 -45.19
N GLN A 88 -15.63 -2.31 -44.95
CA GLN A 88 -14.61 -2.59 -43.94
C GLN A 88 -13.79 -3.88 -44.18
N ASP A 89 -13.80 -4.46 -45.38
CA ASP A 89 -12.85 -5.50 -45.78
C ASP A 89 -11.53 -4.88 -46.28
N PHE A 90 -10.80 -4.30 -45.32
CA PHE A 90 -9.60 -3.54 -45.60
C PHE A 90 -8.47 -4.37 -46.23
N ALA A 91 -8.35 -5.64 -45.82
CA ALA A 91 -7.29 -6.52 -46.30
C ALA A 91 -7.47 -6.89 -47.77
N THR A 92 -8.72 -7.14 -48.18
CA THR A 92 -9.04 -7.42 -49.59
C THR A 92 -9.02 -6.15 -50.41
N ALA A 93 -9.55 -5.03 -49.90
CA ALA A 93 -9.46 -3.72 -50.56
C ALA A 93 -8.01 -3.32 -50.88
N ARG A 94 -7.08 -3.52 -49.94
CA ARG A 94 -5.65 -3.29 -50.16
C ARG A 94 -5.09 -4.11 -51.31
N LYS A 95 -5.47 -5.39 -51.44
CA LYS A 95 -5.02 -6.25 -52.56
C LYS A 95 -5.53 -5.73 -53.90
N TRP A 96 -6.74 -5.18 -53.93
CA TRP A 96 -7.30 -4.60 -55.15
C TRP A 96 -6.61 -3.29 -55.54
N TYR A 97 -6.30 -2.42 -54.58
CA TYR A 97 -5.47 -1.24 -54.87
C TYR A 97 -4.07 -1.62 -55.36
N GLN A 98 -3.50 -2.73 -54.90
CA GLN A 98 -2.19 -3.25 -55.33
C GLN A 98 -2.14 -3.72 -56.80
N TYR A 99 -3.28 -3.94 -57.46
CA TYR A 99 -3.30 -4.15 -58.91
C TYR A 99 -3.00 -2.89 -59.71
N ILE A 100 -3.12 -1.71 -59.11
CA ILE A 100 -2.82 -0.41 -59.73
C ILE A 100 -1.50 0.15 -59.18
N PHE A 101 -1.35 0.16 -57.85
CA PHE A 101 -0.20 0.70 -57.15
C PHE A 101 0.30 -0.26 -56.08
N ASN A 102 1.46 -0.89 -56.31
CA ASN A 102 2.09 -1.81 -55.37
C ASN A 102 3.47 -1.30 -54.91
N PRO A 103 3.58 -0.67 -53.73
CA PRO A 103 4.85 -0.13 -53.23
C PRO A 103 5.88 -1.18 -52.82
N THR A 104 5.58 -2.48 -52.93
CA THR A 104 6.52 -3.58 -52.58
C THR A 104 7.31 -4.11 -53.78
N ASN A 105 6.93 -3.75 -55.01
CA ASN A 105 7.62 -4.15 -56.23
C ASN A 105 8.63 -3.08 -56.67
N ASP A 106 9.72 -3.46 -57.34
CA ASP A 106 10.71 -2.53 -57.94
C ASP A 106 10.05 -1.49 -58.87
N LYS A 107 8.96 -1.89 -59.54
CA LYS A 107 8.06 -1.01 -60.28
C LYS A 107 6.77 -0.83 -59.51
N ALA A 108 6.62 0.33 -58.86
CA ALA A 108 5.48 0.59 -57.99
C ALA A 108 4.14 0.71 -58.76
N TRP A 109 4.16 1.33 -59.95
CA TRP A 109 3.00 1.41 -60.82
C TRP A 109 2.79 0.09 -61.57
N GLN A 110 1.60 -0.50 -61.42
CA GLN A 110 1.18 -1.74 -62.09
C GLN A 110 0.19 -1.49 -63.24
N PHE A 111 -0.05 -0.20 -63.54
CA PHE A 111 -0.85 0.27 -64.65
C PHE A 111 0.05 0.98 -65.67
N LEU A 112 0.02 0.52 -66.93
CA LEU A 112 0.95 0.91 -67.98
C LEU A 112 0.93 2.42 -68.27
N PRO A 113 -0.24 3.10 -68.36
CA PRO A 113 -0.27 4.56 -68.52
C PRO A 113 0.39 5.36 -67.40
N PHE A 114 0.52 4.81 -66.19
CA PHE A 114 1.25 5.44 -65.08
C PHE A 114 2.75 5.08 -65.10
N GLU A 115 3.13 3.91 -65.61
CA GLU A 115 4.54 3.50 -65.78
C GLU A 115 5.24 4.29 -66.90
N GLU A 116 4.55 4.56 -68.01
CA GLU A 116 5.09 5.29 -69.16
C GLU A 116 5.07 6.82 -69.00
N HIS A 117 4.42 7.33 -67.95
CA HIS A 117 4.30 8.74 -67.67
C HIS A 117 5.64 9.33 -67.15
N ASN A 118 6.38 10.02 -68.03
CA ASN A 118 7.69 10.60 -67.73
C ASN A 118 7.54 12.06 -67.22
N SER A 119 8.02 12.35 -66.01
CA SER A 119 7.80 13.63 -65.31
C SER A 119 8.46 14.87 -65.93
N ASP A 120 9.31 14.70 -66.94
CA ASP A 120 10.09 15.80 -67.54
C ASP A 120 9.33 16.59 -68.62
N ASN A 121 8.16 16.12 -69.07
CA ASN A 121 7.39 16.70 -70.18
C ASN A 121 6.03 17.32 -69.78
N ILE A 122 5.94 17.90 -68.58
CA ILE A 122 4.71 18.56 -68.09
C ILE A 122 4.25 19.67 -69.05
N VAL A 123 5.19 20.37 -69.70
CA VAL A 123 4.89 21.46 -70.66
C VAL A 123 4.34 20.93 -71.99
N ALA A 124 4.71 19.72 -72.42
CA ALA A 124 4.24 19.14 -73.67
C ALA A 124 2.80 18.61 -73.57
N SER A 125 2.39 18.09 -72.40
CA SER A 125 1.02 17.61 -72.17
C SER A 125 -0.06 18.70 -72.20
N LEU A 126 0.33 19.97 -72.05
CA LEU A 126 -0.56 21.13 -72.19
C LEU A 126 -0.81 21.53 -73.65
N SER A 127 -0.13 20.89 -74.61
CA SER A 127 -0.15 21.27 -76.03
C SER A 127 -0.90 20.31 -76.96
N ASP A 128 -1.51 19.24 -76.43
CA ASP A 128 -2.29 18.30 -77.22
C ASP A 128 -3.70 18.86 -77.49
N THR A 129 -3.90 19.30 -78.75
CA THR A 129 -5.05 20.08 -79.22
C THR A 129 -6.31 19.26 -79.57
N GLN A 130 -6.45 18.02 -79.08
CA GLN A 130 -7.56 17.13 -79.51
C GLN A 130 -8.72 16.91 -78.53
N THR A 131 -8.82 17.63 -77.41
CA THR A 131 -10.03 17.54 -76.55
C THR A 131 -10.48 18.88 -75.98
N THR A 132 -11.03 19.74 -76.84
CA THR A 132 -11.71 21.00 -76.47
C THR A 132 -13.22 20.99 -76.76
N THR A 133 -13.88 19.83 -76.73
CA THR A 133 -15.35 19.74 -76.81
C THR A 133 -16.03 19.27 -75.51
N GLU A 134 -15.44 18.34 -74.75
CA GLU A 134 -16.07 17.78 -73.54
C GLU A 134 -16.02 18.73 -72.33
N LEU A 135 -14.90 19.42 -72.07
CA LEU A 135 -14.78 20.43 -71.01
C LEU A 135 -15.63 21.68 -71.24
N ALA A 136 -16.02 21.95 -72.48
CA ALA A 136 -16.90 23.06 -72.82
C ALA A 136 -18.36 22.79 -72.42
N ILE A 137 -18.73 21.53 -72.17
CA ILE A 137 -20.09 21.10 -71.79
C ILE A 137 -20.27 21.12 -70.27
N ASP A 138 -19.28 20.62 -69.51
CA ASP A 138 -19.24 20.72 -68.05
C ASP A 138 -17.80 20.95 -67.55
N PRO A 139 -17.42 22.22 -67.28
CA PRO A 139 -16.08 22.57 -66.82
C PRO A 139 -15.79 22.14 -65.37
N PHE A 140 -16.79 21.59 -64.65
CA PHE A 140 -16.66 21.19 -63.25
C PHE A 140 -16.60 19.68 -63.04
N ASP A 141 -16.62 18.86 -64.10
CA ASP A 141 -16.47 17.41 -63.97
C ASP A 141 -15.02 17.03 -63.61
N PRO A 142 -14.74 16.56 -62.36
CA PRO A 142 -13.38 16.22 -61.94
C PRO A 142 -12.80 15.03 -62.72
N TYR A 143 -13.66 14.16 -63.29
CA TYR A 143 -13.20 13.01 -64.06
C TYR A 143 -12.59 13.45 -65.40
N THR A 144 -13.29 14.32 -66.13
CA THR A 144 -12.81 14.88 -67.40
C THR A 144 -11.49 15.67 -67.20
N ILE A 145 -11.37 16.41 -66.09
CA ILE A 145 -10.12 17.11 -65.71
C ILE A 145 -8.99 16.12 -65.39
N ALA A 146 -9.28 15.05 -64.64
CA ALA A 146 -8.29 14.03 -64.29
C ALA A 146 -7.80 13.22 -65.50
N LYS A 147 -8.65 13.01 -66.51
CA LYS A 147 -8.28 12.35 -67.77
C LYS A 147 -7.21 13.11 -68.56
N GLN A 148 -7.22 14.44 -68.48
CA GLN A 148 -6.19 15.28 -69.10
C GLN A 148 -4.89 15.30 -68.29
N HIS A 149 -5.00 15.20 -66.97
CA HIS A 149 -3.85 15.20 -66.06
C HIS A 149 -3.76 13.87 -65.33
N VAL A 150 -3.08 12.90 -65.93
CA VAL A 150 -2.85 11.53 -65.39
C VAL A 150 -2.36 11.55 -63.93
N THR A 151 -1.54 12.54 -63.55
CA THR A 151 -1.09 12.76 -62.16
C THR A 151 -2.21 12.92 -61.13
N SER A 152 -3.40 13.35 -61.54
CA SER A 152 -4.57 13.44 -60.67
C SER A 152 -5.08 12.05 -60.28
N PHE A 153 -5.09 11.10 -61.23
CA PHE A 153 -5.44 9.71 -60.94
C PHE A 153 -4.39 9.02 -60.08
N GLU A 154 -3.10 9.28 -60.32
CA GLU A 154 -1.99 8.79 -59.50
C GLU A 154 -2.10 9.28 -58.04
N LYS A 155 -2.40 10.56 -57.82
CA LYS A 155 -2.64 11.10 -56.49
C LYS A 155 -3.87 10.48 -55.84
N TYR A 156 -4.95 10.29 -56.60
CA TYR A 156 -6.19 9.73 -56.08
C TYR A 156 -6.03 8.29 -55.58
N ILE A 157 -5.30 7.44 -56.32
CA ILE A 157 -5.03 6.06 -55.87
C ILE A 157 -4.13 6.03 -54.62
N ILE A 158 -3.11 6.89 -54.54
CA ILE A 158 -2.25 6.99 -53.34
C ILE A 158 -3.07 7.45 -52.14
N ILE A 159 -3.90 8.49 -52.29
CA ILE A 159 -4.80 8.98 -51.25
C ILE A 159 -5.72 7.84 -50.77
N SER A 160 -6.30 7.09 -51.70
CA SER A 160 -7.23 6.01 -51.38
C SER A 160 -6.54 4.83 -50.70
N TYR A 161 -5.33 4.48 -51.13
CA TYR A 161 -4.52 3.44 -50.51
C TYR A 161 -4.12 3.81 -49.07
N VAL A 162 -3.66 5.05 -48.87
CA VAL A 162 -3.31 5.56 -47.53
C VAL A 162 -4.55 5.62 -46.64
N ASN A 163 -5.68 6.10 -47.14
CA ASN A 163 -6.95 6.08 -46.41
C ASN A 163 -7.34 4.65 -46.00
N ASN A 164 -7.24 3.66 -46.88
CA ASN A 164 -7.49 2.27 -46.51
C ASN A 164 -6.62 1.78 -45.34
N LEU A 165 -5.32 2.14 -45.30
CA LEU A 165 -4.45 1.80 -44.18
C LEU A 165 -4.85 2.54 -42.90
N ILE A 166 -5.21 3.82 -43.00
CA ILE A 166 -5.68 4.62 -41.86
C ILE A 166 -7.00 4.08 -41.33
N ASP A 167 -7.97 3.79 -42.20
CA ASP A 167 -9.30 3.27 -41.83
C ASP A 167 -9.16 1.90 -41.15
N TRP A 168 -8.28 1.04 -41.67
CA TRP A 168 -7.96 -0.24 -41.04
C TRP A 168 -7.27 -0.04 -39.67
N GLY A 169 -6.32 0.88 -39.60
CA GLY A 169 -5.67 1.28 -38.35
C GLY A 169 -6.69 1.79 -37.33
N ASP A 170 -7.64 2.64 -37.75
CA ASP A 170 -8.69 3.25 -36.93
C ASP A 170 -9.65 2.19 -36.38
N MET A 171 -10.05 1.21 -37.19
CA MET A 171 -10.84 0.07 -36.72
C MET A 171 -10.09 -0.73 -35.64
N LEU A 172 -8.79 -0.99 -35.83
CA LEU A 172 -7.99 -1.74 -34.86
C LEU A 172 -7.70 -0.92 -33.60
N PHE A 173 -7.47 0.39 -33.74
CA PHE A 173 -7.29 1.31 -32.61
C PHE A 173 -8.56 1.38 -31.75
N ALA A 174 -9.74 1.41 -32.38
CA ALA A 174 -11.02 1.37 -31.67
C ALA A 174 -11.24 0.09 -30.84
N LYS A 175 -10.60 -1.05 -31.20
CA LYS A 175 -10.69 -2.30 -30.42
C LYS A 175 -9.96 -2.22 -29.07
N GLY A 176 -8.92 -1.40 -28.95
CA GLY A 176 -8.22 -1.14 -27.70
C GLY A 176 -7.42 -2.30 -27.08
N SER A 177 -7.33 -3.48 -27.72
CA SER A 177 -6.46 -4.58 -27.24
C SER A 177 -4.99 -4.26 -27.53
N TRP A 178 -4.07 -4.80 -26.73
CA TRP A 178 -2.64 -4.54 -26.90
C TRP A 178 -2.12 -5.00 -28.28
N GLU A 179 -2.57 -6.16 -28.74
CA GLU A 179 -2.25 -6.71 -30.05
C GLU A 179 -2.83 -5.85 -31.17
N ALA A 180 -4.08 -5.40 -31.02
CA ALA A 180 -4.75 -4.54 -31.99
C ALA A 180 -4.08 -3.16 -32.08
N LEU A 181 -3.65 -2.58 -30.96
CA LEU A 181 -2.92 -1.32 -30.90
C LEU A 181 -1.56 -1.42 -31.59
N ASN A 182 -0.82 -2.51 -31.37
CA ASN A 182 0.45 -2.75 -32.06
C ASN A 182 0.23 -2.91 -33.57
N GLN A 183 -0.82 -3.63 -33.98
CA GLN A 183 -1.16 -3.79 -35.39
C GLN A 183 -1.59 -2.47 -36.03
N ALA A 184 -2.40 -1.65 -35.35
CA ALA A 184 -2.80 -0.31 -35.80
C ALA A 184 -1.58 0.60 -35.97
N THR A 185 -0.67 0.58 -35.00
CA THR A 185 0.60 1.34 -35.04
C THR A 185 1.42 0.99 -36.28
N MET A 186 1.52 -0.29 -36.62
CA MET A 186 2.24 -0.73 -37.82
C MET A 186 1.56 -0.23 -39.12
N LEU A 187 0.23 -0.16 -39.16
CA LEU A 187 -0.50 0.37 -40.31
C LEU A 187 -0.33 1.89 -40.46
N TYR A 188 -0.35 2.63 -39.34
CA TYR A 188 -0.10 4.07 -39.35
C TYR A 188 1.35 4.41 -39.72
N ILE A 189 2.32 3.64 -39.23
CA ILE A 189 3.72 3.80 -39.65
C ILE A 189 3.86 3.53 -41.15
N ARG A 190 3.21 2.48 -41.67
CA ARG A 190 3.22 2.22 -43.12
C ARG A 190 2.55 3.35 -43.92
N ALA A 191 1.47 3.93 -43.41
CA ALA A 191 0.83 5.10 -44.01
C ALA A 191 1.78 6.32 -44.00
N TRP A 192 2.49 6.53 -42.90
CA TRP A 192 3.50 7.59 -42.76
C TRP A 192 4.67 7.42 -43.74
N ASP A 193 5.22 6.20 -43.85
CA ASP A 193 6.34 5.91 -44.76
C ASP A 193 5.96 6.13 -46.22
N LEU A 194 4.71 5.83 -46.61
CA LEU A 194 4.20 6.09 -47.96
C LEU A 194 3.96 7.56 -48.24
N LEU A 195 3.55 8.33 -47.24
CA LEU A 195 3.36 9.78 -47.35
C LEU A 195 4.71 10.53 -47.38
N GLY A 196 5.73 10.02 -46.67
CA GLY A 196 7.03 10.65 -46.57
C GLY A 196 7.02 11.92 -45.69
N PRO A 197 8.11 12.71 -45.71
CA PRO A 197 8.21 13.91 -44.89
C PRO A 197 7.13 14.93 -45.26
N LYS A 198 6.43 15.44 -44.24
CA LYS A 198 5.38 16.44 -44.43
C LYS A 198 5.93 17.66 -45.19
N PRO A 199 5.26 18.14 -46.26
CA PRO A 199 5.68 19.34 -46.96
C PRO A 199 5.79 20.54 -46.02
N ILE A 200 6.95 21.19 -46.01
CA ILE A 200 7.16 22.39 -45.19
C ILE A 200 6.65 23.58 -46.00
N LYS A 201 5.70 24.34 -45.43
CA LYS A 201 5.27 25.62 -46.00
C LYS A 201 6.48 26.55 -46.08
N LYS A 202 6.97 26.82 -47.29
CA LYS A 202 8.12 27.71 -47.55
C LYS A 202 7.74 29.19 -47.35
N GLY A 203 7.36 29.56 -46.12
CA GLY A 203 7.07 30.93 -45.71
C GLY A 203 5.90 31.61 -46.44
N ASN A 204 5.58 32.83 -46.04
CA ASN A 204 4.76 33.71 -46.86
C ASN A 204 5.73 34.37 -47.86
N PHE A 205 5.50 34.17 -49.17
CA PHE A 205 6.17 34.99 -50.18
C PHE A 205 5.80 36.46 -49.87
N SER A 206 6.79 37.29 -49.55
CA SER A 206 6.58 38.71 -49.27
C SER A 206 6.35 39.43 -50.60
N VAL A 207 5.14 39.31 -51.14
CA VAL A 207 4.72 40.08 -52.30
C VAL A 207 4.22 41.43 -51.80
N GLN A 208 4.66 42.53 -52.43
CA GLN A 208 4.14 43.86 -52.11
C GLN A 208 2.64 43.89 -52.41
N PRO A 209 1.78 44.33 -51.47
CA PRO A 209 0.34 44.35 -51.68
C PRO A 209 0.00 45.34 -52.81
N GLN A 210 -0.40 44.80 -53.96
CA GLN A 210 -0.83 45.58 -55.12
C GLN A 210 -2.34 45.80 -55.07
N SER A 211 -2.80 46.98 -55.50
CA SER A 211 -4.23 47.28 -55.57
C SER A 211 -4.91 46.49 -56.71
N PHE A 212 -6.24 46.27 -56.62
CA PHE A 212 -6.98 45.55 -57.68
C PHE A 212 -6.80 46.20 -59.07
N ASN A 213 -6.59 47.51 -59.14
CA ASN A 213 -6.34 48.22 -60.40
C ASN A 213 -4.90 48.04 -60.93
N GLU A 214 -3.92 47.76 -60.06
CA GLU A 214 -2.53 47.48 -60.44
C GLU A 214 -2.34 46.02 -60.89
N LEU A 215 -3.20 45.11 -60.43
CA LEU A 215 -3.22 43.68 -60.80
C LEU A 215 -4.07 43.38 -62.05
N LYS A 216 -4.79 44.36 -62.60
CA LYS A 216 -5.63 44.16 -63.79
C LYS A 216 -4.76 43.92 -65.04
N PRO A 217 -4.91 42.77 -65.73
CA PRO A 217 -4.56 42.70 -67.13
C PRO A 217 -5.49 43.64 -67.91
N HIS A 218 -4.99 44.36 -68.91
CA HIS A 218 -5.84 45.21 -69.75
C HIS A 218 -6.89 44.40 -70.55
N ASP A 219 -6.75 43.07 -70.66
CA ASP A 219 -7.75 42.17 -71.23
C ASP A 219 -7.68 40.77 -70.58
N LEU A 220 -8.58 40.49 -69.62
CA LEU A 220 -8.74 39.13 -69.06
C LEU A 220 -9.21 38.11 -70.10
N LEU A 221 -9.92 38.56 -71.14
CA LEU A 221 -10.40 37.72 -72.24
C LEU A 221 -9.26 37.22 -73.14
N GLN A 222 -8.20 38.02 -73.34
CA GLN A 222 -7.00 37.63 -74.10
C GLN A 222 -6.15 36.61 -73.34
N LEU A 223 -6.07 36.73 -72.01
CA LEU A 223 -5.39 35.75 -71.15
C LEU A 223 -6.06 34.36 -71.16
N GLU A 224 -7.37 34.30 -71.40
CA GLU A 224 -8.12 33.04 -71.63
C GLU A 224 -8.01 32.51 -73.07
N THR A 225 -7.76 33.36 -74.06
CA THR A 225 -7.69 32.99 -75.50
C THR A 225 -6.27 32.79 -76.04
N GLU A 226 -5.24 33.19 -75.31
CA GLU A 226 -3.82 33.09 -75.71
C GLU A 226 -3.03 32.01 -74.95
N LEU A 227 -3.70 30.95 -74.47
CA LEU A 227 -3.00 29.68 -74.23
C LEU A 227 -2.43 29.22 -75.59
N PRO A 228 -1.11 29.02 -75.73
CA PRO A 228 -0.47 28.93 -77.03
C PRO A 228 -1.02 27.75 -77.85
N SER A 229 -1.78 28.10 -78.88
CA SER A 229 -2.21 27.22 -79.95
C SER A 229 -1.02 26.96 -80.88
N GLY A 230 -0.27 25.90 -80.60
CA GLY A 230 0.53 25.21 -81.61
C GLY A 230 1.98 25.66 -81.82
N SER A 231 2.84 24.64 -81.99
CA SER A 231 4.12 24.64 -82.71
C SER A 231 5.29 25.49 -82.18
N GLN A 232 6.37 24.77 -81.83
CA GLN A 232 7.76 25.22 -81.68
C GLN A 232 8.09 26.61 -82.22
N LEU A 233 8.24 27.59 -81.33
CA LEU A 233 9.04 28.78 -81.59
C LEU A 233 9.74 29.21 -80.29
N ALA A 234 11.03 29.48 -80.40
CA ALA A 234 11.74 30.30 -79.45
C ALA A 234 11.03 31.66 -79.36
N VAL A 235 10.50 32.01 -78.19
CA VAL A 235 9.91 33.33 -77.96
C VAL A 235 10.66 33.99 -76.81
N GLN A 236 11.57 34.88 -77.19
CA GLN A 236 11.89 36.07 -76.43
C GLN A 236 10.67 37.01 -76.53
N SER A 237 9.82 37.12 -75.51
CA SER A 237 8.88 38.24 -75.36
C SER A 237 8.43 38.38 -73.89
N ASP A 238 8.06 39.59 -73.50
CA ASP A 238 7.64 40.01 -72.15
C ASP A 238 6.34 39.33 -71.64
N GLU A 239 5.66 38.51 -72.45
CA GLU A 239 4.35 37.93 -72.12
C GLU A 239 4.42 36.64 -71.29
N ALA A 240 5.49 35.85 -71.42
CA ALA A 240 5.76 34.74 -70.50
C ALA A 240 6.07 35.23 -69.07
N HIS A 241 6.51 36.49 -68.94
CA HIS A 241 6.79 37.12 -67.66
C HIS A 241 5.50 37.36 -66.84
N ASP A 242 4.37 37.70 -67.47
CA ASP A 242 3.14 38.03 -66.75
C ASP A 242 2.40 36.81 -66.18
N LEU A 243 2.32 35.67 -66.91
CA LEU A 243 1.77 34.41 -66.38
C LEU A 243 2.60 33.86 -65.20
N ILE A 244 3.92 34.00 -65.26
CA ILE A 244 4.83 33.66 -64.16
C ILE A 244 4.66 34.65 -63.00
N LYS A 245 4.42 35.94 -63.27
CA LYS A 245 4.21 36.99 -62.27
C LYS A 245 2.91 36.81 -61.47
N TYR A 246 1.79 36.46 -62.11
CA TYR A 246 0.52 36.24 -61.41
C TYR A 246 0.47 34.90 -60.65
N SER A 247 1.03 33.83 -61.22
CA SER A 247 1.15 32.54 -60.52
C SER A 247 2.12 32.60 -59.33
N ASN A 248 3.12 33.48 -59.38
CA ASN A 248 3.99 33.81 -58.24
C ASN A 248 3.34 34.79 -57.25
N TYR A 249 2.42 35.67 -57.67
CA TYR A 249 1.72 36.60 -56.76
C TYR A 249 0.73 35.87 -55.83
N PHE A 250 -0.15 35.03 -56.39
CA PHE A 250 -1.20 34.34 -55.60
C PHE A 250 -0.76 33.00 -54.99
N CYS A 251 0.36 32.43 -55.45
CA CYS A 251 0.83 31.08 -55.10
C CYS A 251 -0.20 29.97 -55.46
N LYS A 252 0.27 28.75 -55.73
CA LYS A 252 -0.64 27.60 -55.87
C LYS A 252 -1.05 27.11 -54.48
N PRO A 253 -2.35 27.11 -54.13
CA PRO A 253 -2.79 26.64 -52.82
C PRO A 253 -2.53 25.14 -52.67
N GLU A 254 -2.18 24.73 -51.46
CA GLU A 254 -1.98 23.32 -51.15
C GLU A 254 -3.31 22.56 -51.08
N ASN A 255 -3.31 21.27 -51.46
CA ASN A 255 -4.49 20.42 -51.33
C ASN A 255 -4.70 20.05 -49.85
N LYS A 256 -5.67 20.72 -49.20
CA LYS A 256 -6.00 20.51 -47.79
C LYS A 256 -6.37 19.07 -47.45
N SER A 257 -7.12 18.40 -48.32
CA SER A 257 -7.55 17.00 -48.09
C SER A 257 -6.36 16.04 -48.12
N PHE A 258 -5.38 16.31 -48.98
CA PHE A 258 -4.16 15.52 -49.04
C PHE A 258 -3.26 15.77 -47.83
N ILE A 259 -3.01 17.04 -47.48
CA ILE A 259 -2.21 17.40 -46.29
C ILE A 259 -2.83 16.88 -44.99
N GLY A 260 -4.15 16.88 -44.90
CA GLY A 260 -4.87 16.35 -43.74
C GLY A 260 -4.60 14.88 -43.45
N LEU A 261 -4.06 14.09 -44.40
CA LEU A 261 -3.64 12.72 -44.15
C LEU A 261 -2.44 12.64 -43.19
N TRP A 262 -1.46 13.55 -43.33
CA TRP A 262 -0.33 13.63 -42.39
C TRP A 262 -0.82 13.97 -40.99
N ASP A 263 -1.73 14.95 -40.89
CA ASP A 263 -2.31 15.37 -39.60
C ASP A 263 -3.09 14.22 -38.93
N LYS A 264 -3.83 13.44 -39.72
CA LYS A 264 -4.54 12.25 -39.22
C LYS A 264 -3.56 11.21 -38.68
N VAL A 265 -2.55 10.82 -39.45
CA VAL A 265 -1.58 9.80 -39.03
C VAL A 265 -0.79 10.27 -37.80
N GLU A 266 -0.39 11.54 -37.77
CA GLU A 266 0.30 12.16 -36.64
C GLU A 266 -0.58 12.16 -35.37
N ASP A 267 -1.85 12.55 -35.48
CA ASP A 267 -2.82 12.49 -34.37
C ASP A 267 -3.00 11.06 -33.84
N ARG A 268 -3.17 10.07 -34.72
CA ARG A 268 -3.33 8.66 -34.30
C ARG A 268 -2.09 8.11 -33.61
N LEU A 269 -0.91 8.33 -34.18
CA LEU A 269 0.35 7.91 -33.58
C LEU A 269 0.61 8.65 -32.26
N TYR A 270 0.27 9.94 -32.18
CA TYR A 270 0.37 10.71 -30.93
C TYR A 270 -0.52 10.10 -29.85
N LYS A 271 -1.79 9.84 -30.14
CA LYS A 271 -2.74 9.25 -29.19
C LYS A 271 -2.26 7.90 -28.67
N ILE A 272 -1.82 7.00 -29.55
CA ILE A 272 -1.28 5.70 -29.14
C ILE A 272 -0.04 5.87 -28.27
N ARG A 273 0.92 6.72 -28.65
CA ARG A 273 2.15 6.98 -27.88
C ARG A 273 1.91 7.60 -26.50
N HIS A 274 0.81 8.32 -26.32
CA HIS A 274 0.43 8.98 -25.06
C HIS A 274 -0.66 8.23 -24.28
N CYS A 275 -0.96 6.98 -24.66
CA CYS A 275 -1.98 6.14 -24.01
C CYS A 275 -3.37 6.80 -24.00
N LEU A 276 -3.74 7.47 -25.08
CA LEU A 276 -5.05 8.06 -25.31
C LEU A 276 -5.91 7.14 -26.18
N ASP A 277 -7.22 7.14 -25.95
CA ASP A 277 -8.20 6.53 -26.84
C ASP A 277 -8.44 7.38 -28.11
N MET A 278 -9.28 6.89 -29.02
CA MET A 278 -9.59 7.58 -30.28
C MET A 278 -10.21 8.98 -30.06
N GLY A 279 -10.93 9.16 -28.96
CA GLY A 279 -11.55 10.42 -28.53
C GLY A 279 -10.61 11.35 -27.76
N GLY A 280 -9.35 10.97 -27.55
CA GLY A 280 -8.35 11.78 -26.82
C GLY A 280 -8.44 11.68 -25.30
N LYS A 281 -9.23 10.75 -24.75
CA LYS A 281 -9.28 10.48 -23.31
C LYS A 281 -8.18 9.49 -22.93
N LYS A 282 -7.51 9.74 -21.82
CA LYS A 282 -6.45 8.85 -21.33
C LYS A 282 -7.04 7.50 -20.89
N ALA A 283 -6.51 6.40 -21.42
CA ALA A 283 -6.85 5.06 -20.96
C ALA A 283 -6.18 4.83 -19.59
N VAL A 284 -6.93 5.03 -18.51
CA VAL A 284 -6.46 4.86 -17.12
C VAL A 284 -7.23 3.69 -16.50
N PRO A 285 -6.60 2.55 -16.13
CA PRO A 285 -7.24 1.64 -15.18
C PRO A 285 -7.38 2.36 -13.82
N PRO A 286 -8.50 2.19 -13.08
CA PRO A 286 -8.74 2.93 -11.85
C PRO A 286 -7.62 2.66 -10.84
N LEU A 287 -6.91 3.72 -10.44
CA LEU A 287 -5.60 3.64 -9.77
C LEU A 287 -5.55 4.29 -8.37
N PHE A 288 -6.68 4.41 -7.66
CA PHE A 288 -6.67 4.99 -6.30
C PHE A 288 -7.49 4.20 -5.27
N GLN A 289 -6.82 3.83 -4.18
CA GLN A 289 -7.39 3.57 -2.85
C GLN A 289 -7.52 4.91 -2.08
N PRO A 290 -8.47 5.04 -1.13
CA PRO A 290 -8.66 6.26 -0.33
C PRO A 290 -7.45 6.55 0.59
N PRO A 291 -7.23 7.83 0.98
CA PRO A 291 -6.04 8.25 1.74
C PRO A 291 -5.97 7.68 3.17
N LEU A 292 -4.72 7.46 3.63
CA LEU A 292 -4.36 6.94 4.96
C LEU A 292 -4.68 7.93 6.11
N ASN A 293 -5.02 7.38 7.29
CA ASN A 293 -5.59 8.05 8.46
C ASN A 293 -4.53 8.75 9.36
N PRO A 294 -4.64 10.07 9.66
CA PRO A 294 -3.58 10.87 10.33
C PRO A 294 -3.60 10.86 11.87
N LYS A 295 -4.13 9.81 12.52
CA LYS A 295 -4.25 9.74 13.99
C LYS A 295 -3.12 8.95 14.68
N GLN A 296 -1.86 9.40 14.59
CA GLN A 296 -0.81 8.94 15.51
C GLN A 296 0.24 10.04 15.75
N LEU A 297 0.03 10.89 16.75
CA LEU A 297 1.07 11.71 17.41
C LEU A 297 0.51 12.31 18.71
N SER A 298 1.02 11.87 19.85
CA SER A 298 0.89 12.58 21.14
C SER A 298 2.06 12.20 22.04
N ALA A 299 2.83 13.22 22.41
CA ALA A 299 4.08 13.14 23.14
C ALA A 299 3.89 13.01 24.67
N VAL A 300 4.86 12.40 25.35
CA VAL A 300 4.96 12.32 26.81
C VAL A 300 6.21 13.07 27.25
N THR A 301 6.07 14.04 28.15
CA THR A 301 7.16 14.79 28.79
C THR A 301 7.21 14.46 30.29
N GLY A 302 8.38 14.04 30.79
CA GLY A 302 8.61 13.63 32.18
C GLY A 302 9.09 14.78 33.09
N GLY A 303 8.64 14.78 34.35
CA GLY A 303 8.91 15.84 35.34
C GLY A 303 10.07 15.53 36.31
N HIS A 304 10.60 16.60 36.91
CA HIS A 304 11.76 16.64 37.82
C HIS A 304 11.48 16.17 39.26
N SER A 305 12.50 15.61 39.93
CA SER A 305 12.54 15.13 41.32
C SER A 305 12.98 16.22 42.33
N VAL A 306 12.50 16.11 43.57
CA VAL A 306 12.77 17.03 44.71
C VAL A 306 13.75 16.39 45.69
N GLU A 307 14.76 17.13 46.17
CA GLU A 307 15.75 16.66 47.17
C GLU A 307 15.22 16.69 48.62
N LEU A 308 15.72 15.78 49.47
CA LEU A 308 15.31 15.63 50.88
C LEU A 308 16.20 16.44 51.85
N PRO A 309 15.65 17.04 52.92
CA PRO A 309 16.42 17.80 53.93
C PRO A 309 17.18 16.90 54.92
N GLN A 310 18.38 17.33 55.36
CA GLN A 310 19.14 16.70 56.46
C GLN A 310 18.64 17.18 57.83
N ILE A 311 18.36 16.25 58.76
CA ILE A 311 17.65 16.54 60.03
C ILE A 311 18.46 16.05 61.25
N HIS A 312 18.53 16.87 62.30
CA HIS A 312 19.15 16.57 63.61
C HIS A 312 18.16 15.90 64.58
N LEU A 313 18.66 15.16 65.58
CA LEU A 313 17.81 14.50 66.58
C LEU A 313 17.05 15.52 67.46
N PRO A 314 15.71 15.47 67.51
CA PRO A 314 14.90 16.33 68.38
C PRO A 314 15.06 16.06 69.88
N HIS A 315 14.68 17.04 70.72
CA HIS A 315 14.77 16.94 72.19
C HIS A 315 13.62 16.18 72.86
N TYR A 316 12.49 16.03 72.16
CA TYR A 316 11.28 15.37 72.66
C TYR A 316 11.23 13.89 72.23
N ARG A 317 10.52 13.09 73.01
CA ARG A 317 10.25 11.67 72.75
C ARG A 317 9.34 11.48 71.54
N PHE A 318 9.41 10.30 70.95
CA PHE A 318 8.63 9.89 69.78
C PHE A 318 7.12 10.10 69.95
N SER A 319 6.58 9.77 71.13
CA SER A 319 5.13 9.84 71.42
C SER A 319 4.55 11.24 71.24
N GLN A 320 5.28 12.28 71.64
CA GLN A 320 4.85 13.67 71.49
C GLN A 320 5.04 14.15 70.05
N MET A 321 6.19 13.85 69.44
CA MET A 321 6.53 14.26 68.09
C MET A 321 5.57 13.70 67.03
N VAL A 322 5.14 12.45 67.17
CA VAL A 322 4.22 11.81 66.21
C VAL A 322 2.83 12.45 66.24
N SER A 323 2.35 12.88 67.42
CA SER A 323 1.04 13.52 67.55
C SER A 323 0.96 14.86 66.82
N TYR A 324 2.02 15.67 66.97
CA TYR A 324 2.12 16.98 66.31
C TYR A 324 2.31 16.84 64.79
N ALA A 325 3.14 15.90 64.34
CA ALA A 325 3.32 15.63 62.91
C ALA A 325 2.03 15.17 62.23
N LYS A 326 1.18 14.37 62.92
CA LYS A 326 -0.13 13.95 62.41
C LYS A 326 -1.05 15.13 62.09
N SER A 327 -1.08 16.16 62.94
CA SER A 327 -1.93 17.35 62.73
C SER A 327 -1.49 18.17 61.51
N ILE A 328 -0.18 18.38 61.31
CA ILE A 328 0.33 19.14 60.15
C ILE A 328 0.04 18.38 58.84
N VAL A 329 0.19 17.06 58.84
CA VAL A 329 -0.10 16.22 57.67
C VAL A 329 -1.60 16.25 57.31
N GLU A 330 -2.51 16.32 58.29
CA GLU A 330 -3.95 16.47 58.04
C GLU A 330 -4.29 17.78 57.31
N THR A 331 -3.63 18.89 57.66
CA THR A 331 -3.76 20.16 56.92
C THR A 331 -3.30 20.03 55.47
N VAL A 332 -2.20 19.31 55.22
CA VAL A 332 -1.74 19.01 53.85
C VAL A 332 -2.78 18.20 53.09
N MET A 333 -3.40 17.20 53.72
CA MET A 333 -4.46 16.41 53.10
C MET A 333 -5.67 17.28 52.71
N GLN A 334 -6.09 18.21 53.58
CA GLN A 334 -7.19 19.14 53.30
C GLN A 334 -6.90 20.05 52.10
N PHE A 335 -5.73 20.68 52.05
CA PHE A 335 -5.35 21.51 50.90
C PHE A 335 -5.21 20.70 49.61
N GLY A 336 -4.81 19.42 49.71
CA GLY A 336 -4.80 18.50 48.59
C GLY A 336 -6.20 18.23 48.01
N SER A 337 -7.22 18.07 48.87
CA SER A 337 -8.62 17.92 48.41
C SER A 337 -9.18 19.20 47.81
N GLU A 338 -8.91 20.36 48.42
CA GLU A 338 -9.36 21.66 47.89
C GLU A 338 -8.73 21.96 46.53
N LEU A 339 -7.45 21.61 46.34
CA LEU A 339 -6.78 21.73 45.06
C LEU A 339 -7.43 20.83 44.00
N LEU A 340 -7.75 19.59 44.36
CA LEU A 340 -8.43 18.65 43.45
C LEU A 340 -9.79 19.20 43.02
N ASP A 341 -10.61 19.69 43.95
CA ASP A 341 -11.93 20.27 43.64
C ASP A 341 -11.82 21.47 42.69
N VAL A 342 -10.81 22.33 42.87
CA VAL A 342 -10.58 23.48 41.99
C VAL A 342 -10.10 23.04 40.60
N LEU A 343 -9.22 22.03 40.53
CA LEU A 343 -8.79 21.45 39.27
C LEU A 343 -9.97 20.85 38.48
N GLU A 344 -10.82 20.06 39.15
CA GLU A 344 -12.01 19.45 38.54
C GLU A 344 -12.98 20.51 38.00
N LYS A 345 -13.29 21.54 38.80
CA LYS A 345 -14.19 22.63 38.38
C LYS A 345 -13.60 23.45 37.23
N ARG A 346 -12.30 23.73 37.25
CA ARG A 346 -11.60 24.40 36.14
C ARG A 346 -11.71 23.60 34.85
N ASP A 347 -11.45 22.30 34.92
CA ASP A 347 -11.44 21.44 33.75
C ASP A 347 -12.86 21.25 33.19
N ALA A 348 -13.88 21.19 34.05
CA ALA A 348 -15.29 21.20 33.64
C ALA A 348 -15.70 22.50 32.91
N GLU A 349 -15.25 23.67 33.39
CA GLU A 349 -15.48 24.95 32.72
C GLU A 349 -14.75 25.04 31.37
N LEU A 350 -13.49 24.59 31.32
CA LEU A 350 -12.72 24.52 30.09
C LEU A 350 -13.42 23.63 29.05
N LEU A 351 -13.89 22.44 29.46
CA LEU A 351 -14.65 21.53 28.62
C LEU A 351 -15.92 22.20 28.09
N THR A 352 -16.66 22.90 28.95
CA THR A 352 -17.88 23.61 28.58
C THR A 352 -17.60 24.69 27.53
N ILE A 353 -16.56 25.50 27.71
CA ILE A 353 -16.14 26.51 26.72
C ILE A 353 -15.75 25.84 25.39
N LEU A 354 -15.01 24.72 25.46
CA LEU A 354 -14.59 23.97 24.29
C LEU A 354 -15.79 23.41 23.51
N TYR A 355 -16.77 22.82 24.19
CA TYR A 355 -17.98 22.30 23.55
C TYR A 355 -18.78 23.40 22.86
N ASN A 356 -19.01 24.54 23.51
CA ASN A 356 -19.70 25.67 22.88
C ASN A 356 -18.94 26.20 21.65
N LYS A 357 -17.60 26.23 21.70
CA LYS A 357 -16.78 26.61 20.54
C LYS A 357 -16.92 25.62 19.39
N GLN A 358 -16.89 24.31 19.67
CA GLN A 358 -17.07 23.26 18.67
C GLN A 358 -18.48 23.28 18.08
N GLU A 359 -19.50 23.48 18.91
CA GLU A 359 -20.89 23.61 18.48
C GLU A 359 -21.06 24.77 17.50
N GLY A 360 -20.47 25.94 17.78
CA GLY A 360 -20.49 27.07 16.84
C GLY A 360 -19.83 26.76 15.49
N ILE A 361 -18.71 26.03 15.48
CA ILE A 361 -18.06 25.59 14.24
C ILE A 361 -18.96 24.61 13.47
N ILE A 362 -19.54 23.62 14.16
CA ILE A 362 -20.46 22.65 13.57
C ILE A 362 -21.70 23.34 13.00
N SER A 363 -22.29 24.28 13.73
CA SER A 363 -23.44 25.05 13.25
C SER A 363 -23.12 25.84 11.98
N ASN A 364 -21.93 26.45 11.88
CA ASN A 364 -21.50 27.14 10.65
C ASN A 364 -21.33 26.18 9.47
N LEU A 365 -20.79 24.98 9.71
CA LEU A 365 -20.70 23.95 8.67
C LEU A 365 -22.09 23.48 8.22
N ILE A 366 -23.03 23.31 9.15
CA ILE A 366 -24.43 22.99 8.83
C ILE A 366 -25.09 24.10 8.02
N SER A 367 -24.79 25.39 8.29
CA SER A 367 -25.27 26.50 7.47
C SER A 367 -24.81 26.36 6.02
N SER A 368 -23.53 26.07 5.79
CA SER A 368 -23.00 25.87 4.44
C SER A 368 -23.68 24.68 3.73
N VAL A 369 -24.02 23.62 4.46
CA VAL A 369 -24.79 22.49 3.90
C VAL A 369 -26.22 22.91 3.53
N LYS A 370 -26.90 23.68 4.39
CA LYS A 370 -28.25 24.19 4.10
C LYS A 370 -28.27 25.14 2.90
N GLU A 371 -27.29 26.03 2.78
CA GLU A 371 -27.11 26.89 1.59
C GLU A 371 -26.96 26.07 0.31
N LYS A 372 -26.10 25.03 0.33
CA LYS A 372 -25.94 24.11 -0.81
C LYS A 372 -27.19 23.31 -1.12
N THR A 373 -28.01 23.00 -0.10
CA THR A 373 -29.30 22.33 -0.30
C THR A 373 -30.25 23.21 -1.11
N ILE A 374 -30.32 24.50 -0.79
CA ILE A 374 -31.10 25.49 -1.56
C ILE A 374 -30.55 25.61 -2.99
N GLU A 375 -29.22 25.67 -3.17
CA GLU A 375 -28.60 25.71 -4.49
C GLU A 375 -28.93 24.47 -5.33
N THR A 376 -28.93 23.29 -4.69
CA THR A 376 -29.28 22.02 -5.34
C THR A 376 -30.74 22.03 -5.82
N LEU A 377 -31.67 22.49 -4.98
CA LEU A 377 -33.08 22.61 -5.36
C LEU A 377 -33.27 23.62 -6.50
N LYS A 378 -32.51 24.72 -6.53
CA LYS A 378 -32.52 25.67 -7.66
C LYS A 378 -32.03 25.01 -8.96
N LYS A 379 -31.00 24.16 -8.89
CA LYS A 379 -30.54 23.39 -10.06
C LYS A 379 -31.55 22.33 -10.51
N GLU A 380 -32.25 21.72 -9.57
CA GLU A 380 -33.35 20.81 -9.89
C GLU A 380 -34.51 21.56 -10.57
N GLN A 381 -34.82 22.78 -10.14
CA GLN A 381 -35.79 23.65 -10.82
C GLN A 381 -35.36 23.97 -12.27
N ASP A 382 -34.09 24.30 -12.50
CA ASP A 382 -33.56 24.52 -13.85
C ASP A 382 -33.73 23.27 -14.73
N ALA A 383 -33.46 22.08 -14.18
CA ALA A 383 -33.61 20.81 -14.88
C ALA A 383 -35.09 20.48 -15.19
N LEU A 384 -36.00 20.73 -14.24
CA LEU A 384 -37.44 20.56 -14.44
C LEU A 384 -37.98 21.52 -15.50
N ASN A 385 -37.52 22.77 -15.51
CA ASN A 385 -37.88 23.73 -16.56
C ASN A 385 -37.39 23.28 -17.95
N ALA A 386 -36.18 22.71 -18.05
CA ALA A 386 -35.71 22.13 -19.31
C ALA A 386 -36.55 20.92 -19.74
N SER A 387 -36.97 20.07 -18.80
CA SER A 387 -37.88 18.95 -19.07
C SER A 387 -39.26 19.43 -19.52
N LEU A 388 -39.77 20.51 -18.94
CA LEU A 388 -41.03 21.14 -19.34
C LEU A 388 -40.94 21.61 -20.79
N ASN A 389 -39.89 22.35 -21.14
CA ASN A 389 -39.67 22.83 -22.51
C ASN A 389 -39.62 21.67 -23.52
N ASN A 390 -38.95 20.56 -23.19
CA ASN A 390 -38.92 19.36 -24.06
C ASN A 390 -40.33 18.78 -24.26
N ALA A 391 -41.12 18.66 -23.19
CA ALA A 391 -42.49 18.15 -23.29
C ALA A 391 -43.40 19.10 -24.09
N GLU A 392 -43.24 20.41 -23.93
CA GLU A 392 -43.97 21.42 -24.71
C GLU A 392 -43.58 21.41 -26.19
N GLU A 393 -42.30 21.28 -26.51
CA GLU A 393 -41.81 21.12 -27.88
C GLU A 393 -42.39 19.86 -28.52
N ARG A 394 -42.40 18.73 -27.79
CA ARG A 394 -43.00 17.47 -28.26
C ARG A 394 -44.49 17.64 -28.54
N ARG A 395 -45.23 18.27 -27.62
CA ARG A 395 -46.65 18.58 -27.81
C ARG A 395 -46.86 19.45 -29.05
N SER A 396 -46.08 20.52 -29.20
CA SER A 396 -46.15 21.45 -30.34
C SER A 396 -45.81 20.75 -31.66
N HIS A 397 -44.82 19.85 -31.64
CA HIS A 397 -44.43 19.07 -32.80
C HIS A 397 -45.56 18.15 -33.28
N TYR A 398 -46.16 17.35 -32.40
CA TYR A 398 -47.29 16.48 -32.78
C TYR A 398 -48.53 17.29 -33.14
N GLU A 399 -48.77 18.43 -32.48
CA GLU A 399 -49.83 19.35 -32.88
C GLU A 399 -49.63 19.90 -34.29
N LYS A 400 -48.40 20.28 -34.66
CA LYS A 400 -48.07 20.68 -36.03
C LYS A 400 -48.32 19.54 -37.02
N LEU A 401 -47.84 18.32 -36.73
CA LEU A 401 -48.04 17.15 -37.59
C LEU A 401 -49.52 16.86 -37.86
N ILE A 402 -50.36 16.86 -36.82
CA ILE A 402 -51.82 16.65 -36.93
C ILE A 402 -52.46 17.81 -37.69
N SER A 403 -52.10 19.07 -37.39
CA SER A 403 -52.66 20.24 -38.10
C SER A 403 -52.26 20.33 -39.57
N SER A 404 -51.12 19.73 -39.94
CA SER A 404 -50.68 19.54 -41.32
C SER A 404 -51.27 18.28 -41.98
N GLY A 405 -51.94 17.42 -41.20
CA GLY A 405 -52.52 16.13 -41.60
C GLY A 405 -54.03 16.19 -41.91
N VAL A 406 -54.40 15.59 -43.03
CA VAL A 406 -55.66 15.68 -43.81
C VAL A 406 -56.94 15.12 -43.13
N PHE A 407 -58.09 15.79 -43.38
CA PHE A 407 -59.43 15.25 -43.76
C PHE A 407 -60.62 15.89 -43.02
N SER A 408 -61.16 17.00 -43.52
CA SER A 408 -62.56 17.38 -43.28
C SER A 408 -63.21 17.83 -44.59
N ASP A 409 -64.21 17.04 -45.00
CA ASP A 409 -65.27 17.31 -45.98
C ASP A 409 -65.15 16.78 -47.43
N LEU A 410 -66.00 15.76 -47.68
CA LEU A 410 -66.71 15.36 -48.90
C LEU A 410 -66.10 14.33 -49.89
N PRO A 411 -66.97 13.53 -50.57
CA PRO A 411 -66.76 12.11 -50.76
C PRO A 411 -66.37 11.78 -52.20
N ILE A 412 -65.59 10.70 -52.33
CA ILE A 412 -65.42 9.92 -53.55
C ILE A 412 -64.61 10.65 -54.64
N LEU A 413 -63.31 10.35 -54.66
CA LEU A 413 -62.45 10.22 -55.85
C LEU A 413 -61.52 11.36 -56.30
N SER A 414 -61.55 12.60 -55.79
CA SER A 414 -60.56 13.63 -56.19
C SER A 414 -59.72 14.25 -55.07
N GLY A 415 -59.94 13.87 -53.80
CA GLY A 415 -59.31 14.46 -52.60
C GLY A 415 -58.21 13.63 -51.92
N LEU A 416 -57.60 12.66 -52.61
CA LEU A 416 -56.59 11.73 -52.04
C LEU A 416 -55.18 12.38 -51.90
N LEU A 417 -55.14 13.71 -52.00
CA LEU A 417 -54.17 14.55 -52.71
C LEU A 417 -52.97 15.28 -52.05
N HIS A 418 -53.02 15.59 -50.75
CA HIS A 418 -52.32 16.82 -50.26
C HIS A 418 -51.40 16.66 -49.04
N GLY A 419 -50.97 15.43 -48.71
CA GLY A 419 -50.00 15.19 -47.63
C GLY A 419 -48.87 14.22 -47.97
N LEU A 420 -48.74 13.79 -49.23
CA LEU A 420 -47.73 12.83 -49.68
C LEU A 420 -46.71 13.53 -50.57
N SER A 421 -45.46 13.07 -50.54
CA SER A 421 -44.45 13.58 -51.48
C SER A 421 -44.93 13.36 -52.92
N ALA A 422 -44.57 14.27 -53.85
CA ALA A 422 -45.03 14.21 -55.24
C ALA A 422 -44.78 12.85 -55.93
N LEU A 423 -43.78 12.09 -55.46
CA LEU A 423 -43.44 10.75 -55.94
C LEU A 423 -44.39 9.65 -55.45
N GLU A 424 -44.84 9.71 -54.20
CA GLU A 424 -45.79 8.74 -53.62
C GLU A 424 -47.20 8.98 -54.17
N LEU A 425 -47.50 10.26 -54.42
CA LEU A 425 -48.69 10.73 -55.13
C LEU A 425 -48.81 10.13 -56.53
N THR A 426 -47.71 10.22 -57.30
CA THR A 426 -47.60 9.64 -58.63
C THR A 426 -47.67 8.12 -58.55
N GLY A 427 -47.06 7.50 -57.53
CA GLY A 427 -47.19 6.06 -57.28
C GLY A 427 -48.64 5.59 -57.08
N VAL A 428 -49.42 6.27 -56.24
CA VAL A 428 -50.83 5.91 -55.96
C VAL A 428 -51.74 6.20 -57.16
N THR A 429 -51.56 7.34 -57.81
CA THR A 429 -52.33 7.72 -59.02
C THR A 429 -52.01 6.82 -60.21
N LEU A 430 -50.73 6.52 -60.47
CA LEU A 430 -50.31 5.56 -61.50
C LEU A 430 -50.85 4.16 -61.20
N ARG A 431 -50.87 3.73 -59.93
CA ARG A 431 -51.48 2.44 -59.54
C ARG A 431 -52.99 2.42 -59.78
N SER A 432 -53.70 3.50 -59.42
CA SER A 432 -55.15 3.62 -59.68
C SER A 432 -55.48 3.62 -61.20
N GLY A 433 -54.67 4.31 -62.00
CA GLY A 433 -54.76 4.29 -63.46
C GLY A 433 -54.42 2.91 -64.04
N ALA A 434 -53.40 2.23 -63.49
CA ALA A 434 -53.00 0.89 -63.89
C ALA A 434 -54.05 -0.19 -63.58
N ILE A 435 -54.85 -0.02 -62.51
CA ILE A 435 -56.01 -0.88 -62.22
C ILE A 435 -57.06 -0.73 -63.32
N ALA A 436 -57.42 0.50 -63.70
CA ALA A 436 -58.39 0.77 -64.76
C ALA A 436 -57.95 0.21 -66.13
N THR A 437 -56.68 0.40 -66.51
CA THR A 437 -56.16 -0.15 -67.77
C THR A 437 -56.07 -1.68 -67.77
N ARG A 438 -55.71 -2.32 -66.64
CA ARG A 438 -55.68 -3.80 -66.53
C ARG A 438 -57.08 -4.41 -66.51
N LEU A 439 -58.06 -3.76 -65.90
CA LEU A 439 -59.48 -4.14 -66.02
C LEU A 439 -59.93 -4.11 -67.48
N GLY A 440 -59.59 -3.05 -68.24
CA GLY A 440 -59.86 -2.98 -69.68
C GLY A 440 -59.17 -4.11 -70.47
N ALA A 441 -57.92 -4.43 -70.12
CA ALA A 441 -57.15 -5.51 -70.77
C ALA A 441 -57.72 -6.91 -70.49
N SER A 442 -58.27 -7.17 -69.30
CA SER A 442 -58.89 -8.46 -68.96
C SER A 442 -60.07 -8.82 -69.88
N GLY A 443 -60.86 -7.82 -70.31
CA GLY A 443 -61.94 -8.00 -71.28
C GLY A 443 -61.44 -8.35 -72.68
N THR A 444 -60.30 -7.80 -73.10
CA THR A 444 -59.66 -8.14 -74.38
C THR A 444 -59.06 -9.54 -74.40
N PHE A 445 -58.44 -10.01 -73.31
CA PHE A 445 -57.94 -11.39 -73.22
C PHE A 445 -59.08 -12.43 -73.24
N GLY A 446 -60.21 -12.12 -72.56
CA GLY A 446 -61.41 -12.96 -72.62
C GLY A 446 -62.02 -13.04 -74.02
N ALA A 447 -62.00 -11.94 -74.79
CA ALA A 447 -62.44 -11.94 -76.18
C ALA A 447 -61.47 -12.66 -77.13
N ALA A 448 -60.15 -12.52 -76.91
CA ALA A 448 -59.11 -13.19 -77.68
C ALA A 448 -59.20 -14.72 -77.56
N ALA A 449 -59.61 -15.25 -76.42
CA ALA A 449 -59.82 -16.68 -76.20
C ALA A 449 -60.73 -17.32 -77.25
N LEU A 450 -61.78 -16.62 -77.71
CA LEU A 450 -62.69 -17.10 -78.77
C LEU A 450 -62.03 -17.12 -80.15
N THR A 451 -61.10 -16.22 -80.42
CA THR A 451 -60.40 -16.15 -81.71
C THR A 451 -59.42 -17.31 -81.92
N HIS A 452 -58.84 -17.86 -80.85
CA HIS A 452 -57.95 -19.03 -80.91
C HIS A 452 -58.66 -20.35 -81.26
N TRP A 453 -59.99 -20.35 -81.24
CA TRP A 453 -60.84 -21.46 -81.69
C TRP A 453 -61.18 -21.36 -83.18
N THR A 454 -60.80 -20.27 -83.85
CA THR A 454 -60.97 -20.14 -85.30
C THR A 454 -59.79 -20.77 -86.04
N PRO A 455 -60.03 -21.58 -87.09
CA PRO A 455 -58.93 -22.15 -87.88
C PRO A 455 -58.20 -21.04 -88.62
N THR A 456 -56.87 -21.09 -88.63
CA THR A 456 -56.01 -20.09 -89.29
C THR A 456 -55.44 -20.62 -90.61
N ILE A 457 -55.44 -21.94 -90.81
CA ILE A 457 -54.95 -22.59 -92.02
C ILE A 457 -56.14 -23.23 -92.73
N PHE A 458 -56.40 -22.79 -93.97
CA PHE A 458 -57.46 -23.30 -94.83
C PHE A 458 -56.89 -23.90 -96.11
N GLY A 459 -57.43 -25.05 -96.57
CA GLY A 459 -56.98 -25.75 -97.77
C GLY A 459 -56.93 -27.26 -97.57
N PHE A 460 -56.00 -27.95 -98.26
CA PHE A 460 -55.84 -29.41 -98.21
C PHE A 460 -55.39 -29.93 -96.83
N SER A 461 -54.87 -29.05 -95.96
CA SER A 461 -54.69 -29.29 -94.52
C SER A 461 -55.50 -28.24 -93.74
N ASN A 462 -56.72 -28.57 -93.33
CA ASN A 462 -57.53 -27.68 -92.51
C ASN A 462 -57.06 -27.80 -91.04
N GLY A 463 -56.64 -26.70 -90.41
CA GLY A 463 -56.04 -26.75 -89.08
C GLY A 463 -55.61 -25.39 -88.51
N GLY A 464 -54.71 -25.43 -87.52
CA GLY A 464 -54.23 -24.21 -86.85
C GLY A 464 -55.13 -23.74 -85.68
N PHE A 465 -55.94 -24.63 -85.10
CA PHE A 465 -56.66 -24.37 -83.85
C PHE A 465 -55.71 -24.42 -82.66
N HIS A 466 -55.87 -23.48 -81.73
CA HIS A 466 -55.00 -23.30 -80.59
C HIS A 466 -55.79 -23.37 -79.28
N PRO A 467 -56.41 -24.52 -78.94
CA PRO A 467 -57.26 -24.64 -77.75
C PRO A 467 -56.47 -24.42 -76.45
N GLY A 468 -55.19 -24.83 -76.40
CA GLY A 468 -54.31 -24.57 -75.25
C GLY A 468 -54.14 -23.07 -74.94
N PHE A 469 -53.93 -22.26 -75.97
CA PHE A 469 -53.80 -20.80 -75.82
C PHE A 469 -55.10 -20.12 -75.38
N SER A 470 -56.27 -20.70 -75.66
CA SER A 470 -57.53 -20.17 -75.15
C SER A 470 -57.72 -20.40 -73.64
N VAL A 471 -57.23 -21.53 -73.12
CA VAL A 471 -57.19 -21.81 -71.68
C VAL A 471 -56.19 -20.88 -71.00
N GLU A 472 -55.05 -20.64 -71.65
CA GLU A 472 -54.03 -19.68 -71.19
C GLU A 472 -54.58 -18.24 -71.14
N ALA A 473 -55.23 -17.76 -72.20
CA ALA A 473 -55.87 -16.44 -72.24
C ALA A 473 -57.02 -16.29 -71.21
N GLY A 474 -57.78 -17.38 -70.98
CA GLY A 474 -58.78 -17.45 -69.90
C GLY A 474 -58.16 -17.35 -68.51
N ALA A 475 -57.09 -18.10 -68.25
CA ALA A 475 -56.33 -18.04 -67.00
C ALA A 475 -55.69 -16.66 -66.77
N GLU A 476 -55.17 -16.03 -67.83
CA GLU A 476 -54.59 -14.68 -67.80
C GLU A 476 -55.64 -13.63 -67.42
N SER A 477 -56.89 -13.75 -67.91
CA SER A 477 -57.98 -12.86 -67.51
C SER A 477 -58.34 -12.98 -66.01
N VAL A 478 -58.34 -14.19 -65.46
CA VAL A 478 -58.58 -14.45 -64.04
C VAL A 478 -57.41 -13.94 -63.18
N SER A 479 -56.18 -14.14 -63.65
CA SER A 479 -54.97 -13.59 -63.00
C SER A 479 -55.00 -12.07 -62.96
N ALA A 480 -55.37 -11.41 -64.07
CA ALA A 480 -55.49 -9.97 -64.15
C ALA A 480 -56.53 -9.41 -63.16
N LEU A 481 -57.66 -10.11 -62.98
CA LEU A 481 -58.67 -9.73 -61.97
C LEU A 481 -58.15 -9.91 -60.54
N ALA A 482 -57.42 -11.00 -60.27
CA ALA A 482 -56.80 -11.25 -58.98
C ALA A 482 -55.75 -10.18 -58.62
N ASP A 483 -54.93 -9.76 -59.59
CA ASP A 483 -53.96 -8.68 -59.39
C ASP A 483 -54.62 -7.33 -59.12
N ASN A 484 -55.74 -7.03 -59.78
CA ASN A 484 -56.53 -5.82 -59.46
C ASN A 484 -57.09 -5.85 -58.03
N MET A 485 -57.58 -7.01 -57.56
CA MET A 485 -58.01 -7.17 -56.18
C MET A 485 -56.85 -6.99 -55.19
N ARG A 486 -55.67 -7.53 -55.52
CA ARG A 486 -54.45 -7.35 -54.72
C ARG A 486 -54.05 -5.88 -54.62
N ASP A 487 -54.05 -5.14 -55.72
CA ASP A 487 -53.68 -3.72 -55.74
C ASP A 487 -54.70 -2.84 -55.01
N GLY A 488 -55.99 -3.16 -55.13
CA GLY A 488 -57.05 -2.51 -54.35
C GLY A 488 -56.89 -2.74 -52.84
N ALA A 489 -56.53 -3.97 -52.44
CA ALA A 489 -56.23 -4.30 -51.05
C ALA A 489 -54.97 -3.57 -50.55
N GLU A 490 -53.92 -3.46 -51.38
CA GLU A 490 -52.70 -2.73 -51.06
C GLU A 490 -52.98 -1.22 -50.83
N LEU A 491 -53.83 -0.61 -51.66
CA LEU A 491 -54.26 0.78 -51.47
C LEU A 491 -55.01 0.98 -50.14
N CYS A 492 -55.92 0.05 -49.80
CA CYS A 492 -56.62 0.08 -48.51
C CYS A 492 -55.65 -0.04 -47.34
N ASN A 493 -54.62 -0.90 -47.44
CA ASN A 493 -53.57 -1.03 -46.44
C ASN A 493 -52.77 0.27 -46.26
N ILE A 494 -52.45 0.97 -47.36
CA ILE A 494 -51.76 2.27 -47.30
C ILE A 494 -52.61 3.31 -46.57
N ILE A 495 -53.90 3.45 -46.92
CA ILE A 495 -54.81 4.39 -46.26
C ILE A 495 -54.96 4.05 -44.77
N ALA A 496 -55.16 2.78 -44.43
CA ALA A 496 -55.25 2.32 -43.05
C ALA A 496 -53.94 2.53 -42.25
N SER A 497 -52.77 2.46 -42.91
CA SER A 497 -51.50 2.79 -42.27
C SER A 497 -51.40 4.27 -41.89
N TYR A 498 -51.96 5.18 -42.71
CA TYR A 498 -51.99 6.60 -42.42
C TYR A 498 -52.99 6.98 -41.33
N GLN A 499 -54.17 6.36 -41.33
CA GLN A 499 -55.14 6.55 -40.25
C GLN A 499 -54.56 6.12 -38.89
N ARG A 500 -53.94 4.93 -38.83
CA ARG A 500 -53.26 4.46 -37.60
C ARG A 500 -52.15 5.41 -37.15
N ARG A 501 -51.40 5.97 -38.11
CA ARG A 501 -50.34 6.94 -37.80
C ARG A 501 -50.90 8.25 -37.22
N ASP A 502 -52.04 8.71 -37.69
CA ASP A 502 -52.71 9.90 -37.16
C ASP A 502 -53.28 9.65 -35.75
N GLU A 503 -53.89 8.49 -35.53
CA GLU A 503 -54.32 8.02 -34.19
C GLU A 503 -53.13 7.96 -33.22
N ASP A 504 -51.99 7.43 -33.66
CA ASP A 504 -50.75 7.40 -32.89
C ASP A 504 -50.24 8.82 -32.57
N TRP A 505 -50.28 9.74 -33.53
CA TRP A 505 -49.86 11.13 -33.31
C TRP A 505 -50.78 11.86 -32.32
N ASP A 506 -52.09 11.67 -32.41
CA ASP A 506 -53.04 12.24 -31.46
C ASP A 506 -52.82 11.68 -30.04
N LEU A 507 -52.57 10.37 -29.92
CA LEU A 507 -52.18 9.76 -28.65
C LEU A 507 -50.89 10.39 -28.09
N GLN A 508 -49.84 10.55 -28.92
CA GLN A 508 -48.59 11.17 -28.49
C GLN A 508 -48.76 12.63 -28.08
N LYS A 509 -49.61 13.41 -28.78
CA LYS A 509 -49.97 14.77 -28.38
C LYS A 509 -50.65 14.80 -27.02
N LYS A 510 -51.59 13.88 -26.77
CA LYS A 510 -52.30 13.76 -25.49
C LYS A 510 -51.36 13.38 -24.35
N LEU A 511 -50.47 12.41 -24.57
CA LEU A 511 -49.44 12.02 -23.60
C LEU A 511 -48.51 13.19 -23.27
N ALA A 512 -47.97 13.87 -24.28
CA ALA A 512 -47.12 15.05 -24.06
C ALA A 512 -47.85 16.18 -23.31
N THR A 513 -49.16 16.35 -23.55
CA THR A 513 -49.99 17.32 -22.80
C THR A 513 -50.14 16.93 -21.33
N CYS A 514 -50.26 15.62 -21.04
CA CYS A 514 -50.28 15.12 -19.66
C CYS A 514 -48.91 15.28 -18.99
N ASP A 515 -47.82 14.99 -19.70
CA ASP A 515 -46.45 15.20 -19.21
C ASP A 515 -46.22 16.66 -18.81
N VAL A 516 -46.63 17.62 -19.65
CA VAL A 516 -46.56 19.06 -19.34
C VAL A 516 -47.29 19.38 -18.04
N LYS A 517 -48.50 18.84 -17.81
CA LYS A 517 -49.25 19.06 -16.56
C LYS A 517 -48.55 18.45 -15.35
N GLN A 518 -48.04 17.23 -15.48
CA GLN A 518 -47.34 16.53 -14.42
C GLN A 518 -46.05 17.25 -14.01
N ILE A 519 -45.26 17.70 -14.99
CA ILE A 519 -44.01 18.44 -14.75
C ILE A 519 -44.31 19.78 -14.07
N ASN A 520 -45.37 20.49 -14.47
CA ASN A 520 -45.79 21.72 -13.80
C ASN A 520 -46.11 21.50 -12.30
N HIS A 521 -46.83 20.45 -11.95
CA HIS A 521 -47.07 20.13 -10.54
C HIS A 521 -45.78 19.75 -9.78
N THR A 522 -44.82 19.13 -10.46
CA THR A 522 -43.52 18.81 -9.88
C THR A 522 -42.69 20.08 -9.65
N ILE A 523 -42.78 21.06 -10.55
CA ILE A 523 -42.19 22.39 -10.39
C ILE A 523 -42.80 23.11 -9.19
N GLU A 524 -44.13 23.12 -9.07
CA GLU A 524 -44.82 23.72 -7.92
C GLU A 524 -44.37 23.07 -6.59
N ALA A 525 -44.24 21.74 -6.56
CA ALA A 525 -43.73 21.02 -5.39
C ALA A 525 -42.26 21.37 -5.08
N ASN A 526 -41.41 21.51 -6.10
CA ASN A 526 -40.01 21.92 -5.91
C ASN A 526 -39.90 23.35 -5.34
N GLN A 527 -40.73 24.28 -5.82
CA GLN A 527 -40.81 25.65 -5.28
C GLN A 527 -41.19 25.67 -3.80
N ILE A 528 -42.14 24.81 -3.39
CA ILE A 528 -42.50 24.64 -1.98
C ILE A 528 -41.29 24.11 -1.18
N ASN A 529 -40.58 23.11 -1.71
CA ASN A 529 -39.38 22.56 -1.05
C ASN A 529 -38.27 23.61 -0.91
N GLN A 530 -38.09 24.49 -1.91
CA GLN A 530 -37.17 25.62 -1.81
C GLN A 530 -37.57 26.57 -0.67
N ALA A 531 -38.85 26.94 -0.58
CA ALA A 531 -39.35 27.80 0.50
C ALA A 531 -39.16 27.16 1.89
N ILE A 532 -39.36 25.84 2.00
CA ILE A 532 -39.08 25.08 3.24
C ILE A 532 -37.60 25.15 3.58
N ALA A 533 -36.71 24.87 2.63
CA ALA A 533 -35.26 24.89 2.86
C ALA A 533 -34.74 26.30 3.26
N GLU A 534 -35.30 27.36 2.66
CA GLU A 534 -35.01 28.74 3.05
C GLU A 534 -35.47 29.05 4.48
N GLN A 535 -36.68 28.60 4.85
CA GLN A 535 -37.18 28.76 6.21
C GLN A 535 -36.34 27.97 7.22
N GLU A 536 -35.91 26.75 6.89
CA GLU A 536 -35.01 25.97 7.74
C GLU A 536 -33.65 26.63 7.93
N LEU A 537 -33.08 27.27 6.90
CA LEU A 537 -31.85 28.04 7.02
C LEU A 537 -32.05 29.20 7.99
N LYS A 538 -33.18 29.91 7.91
CA LYS A 538 -33.51 31.00 8.83
C LYS A 538 -33.65 30.51 10.28
N VAL A 539 -34.33 29.39 10.51
CA VAL A 539 -34.43 28.77 11.86
C VAL A 539 -33.06 28.39 12.39
N HIS A 540 -32.19 27.84 11.54
CA HIS A 540 -30.83 27.48 11.94
C HIS A 540 -29.95 28.70 12.26
N GLN A 541 -30.13 29.81 11.53
CA GLN A 541 -29.46 31.08 11.84
C GLN A 541 -29.87 31.64 13.21
N GLU A 542 -31.16 31.57 13.56
CA GLU A 542 -31.63 31.95 14.91
C GLU A 542 -31.02 31.05 15.99
N SER A 543 -30.88 29.74 15.73
CA SER A 543 -30.18 28.81 16.63
C SER A 543 -28.70 29.19 16.83
N ILE A 544 -28.00 29.59 15.75
CA ILE A 544 -26.63 30.09 15.83
C ILE A 544 -26.56 31.33 16.74
N LYS A 545 -27.49 32.27 16.58
CA LYS A 545 -27.55 33.48 17.40
C LYS A 545 -27.76 33.12 18.89
N GLN A 546 -28.69 32.22 19.19
CA GLN A 546 -28.91 31.73 20.56
C GLN A 546 -27.66 31.04 21.14
N ASN A 547 -26.93 30.27 20.34
CA ASN A 547 -25.68 29.63 20.77
C ASN A 547 -24.54 30.65 20.98
N GLN A 548 -24.51 31.75 20.23
CA GLN A 548 -23.60 32.86 20.49
C GLN A 548 -23.92 33.54 21.83
N GLU A 549 -25.20 33.82 22.12
CA GLU A 549 -25.62 34.38 23.41
C GLU A 549 -25.23 33.47 24.59
N LYS A 550 -25.38 32.14 24.46
CA LYS A 550 -24.89 31.18 25.47
C LYS A 550 -23.39 31.26 25.66
N ARG A 551 -22.62 31.36 24.57
CA ARG A 551 -21.16 31.46 24.63
C ARG A 551 -20.72 32.74 25.34
N GLU A 552 -21.31 33.88 25.00
CA GLU A 552 -21.06 35.16 25.65
C GLU A 552 -21.36 35.08 27.16
N PHE A 553 -22.43 34.38 27.55
CA PHE A 553 -22.73 34.12 28.96
C PHE A 553 -21.64 33.28 29.66
N PHE A 554 -21.17 32.19 29.04
CA PHE A 554 -20.11 31.35 29.62
C PHE A 554 -18.75 32.06 29.73
N GLU A 555 -18.47 32.99 28.81
CA GLU A 555 -17.25 33.81 28.86
C GLU A 555 -17.37 34.94 29.92
N SER A 556 -18.56 35.52 30.13
CA SER A 556 -18.76 36.67 31.03
C SER A 556 -19.16 36.34 32.47
N LYS A 557 -19.61 35.10 32.77
CA LYS A 557 -20.02 34.72 34.13
C LYS A 557 -18.86 34.81 35.14
N PHE A 558 -19.17 35.09 36.40
CA PHE A 558 -18.16 35.25 37.46
C PHE A 558 -17.37 33.97 37.76
N THR A 559 -18.04 32.82 37.86
CA THR A 559 -17.38 31.52 38.04
C THR A 559 -16.86 30.99 36.71
N SER A 560 -16.05 31.79 36.03
CA SER A 560 -15.40 31.43 34.77
C SER A 560 -14.15 30.58 35.00
N LYS A 561 -13.58 30.09 33.90
CA LYS A 561 -12.26 29.47 33.89
C LYS A 561 -11.20 30.36 34.56
N GLU A 562 -11.25 31.67 34.35
CA GLU A 562 -10.25 32.62 34.86
C GLU A 562 -10.20 32.65 36.39
N LEU A 563 -11.36 32.58 37.05
CA LEU A 563 -11.45 32.49 38.51
C LEU A 563 -10.77 31.21 39.03
N TYR A 564 -11.09 30.06 38.42
CA TYR A 564 -10.51 28.78 38.86
C TYR A 564 -9.03 28.64 38.54
N ASP A 565 -8.54 29.24 37.44
CA ASP A 565 -7.10 29.34 37.15
C ASP A 565 -6.37 30.16 38.23
N TRP A 566 -6.95 31.28 38.66
CA TRP A 566 -6.41 32.06 39.78
C TRP A 566 -6.41 31.27 41.09
N MET A 567 -7.52 30.62 41.44
CA MET A 567 -7.63 29.80 42.66
C MET A 567 -6.62 28.65 42.66
N LYS A 568 -6.46 27.95 41.54
CA LYS A 568 -5.46 26.89 41.37
C LYS A 568 -4.07 27.41 41.72
N GLY A 569 -3.69 28.57 41.17
CA GLY A 569 -2.38 29.18 41.41
C GLY A 569 -2.13 29.46 42.89
N GLN A 570 -3.12 30.04 43.60
CA GLN A 570 -3.00 30.35 45.02
C GLN A 570 -2.93 29.09 45.90
N ILE A 571 -3.83 28.13 45.68
CA ILE A 571 -3.89 26.90 46.49
C ILE A 571 -2.65 26.04 46.27
N ALA A 572 -2.16 25.91 45.04
CA ALA A 572 -0.95 25.13 44.74
C ALA A 572 0.28 25.64 45.50
N ILE A 573 0.43 26.97 45.65
CA ILE A 573 1.52 27.59 46.41
C ILE A 573 1.43 27.20 47.89
N ILE A 574 0.26 27.37 48.50
CA ILE A 574 0.04 27.08 49.92
C ILE A 574 0.20 25.57 50.19
N TYR A 575 -0.34 24.73 49.30
CA TYR A 575 -0.24 23.28 49.39
C TYR A 575 1.23 22.80 49.41
N PHE A 576 2.07 23.30 48.50
CA PHE A 576 3.48 22.90 48.44
C PHE A 576 4.27 23.39 49.66
N GLN A 577 3.98 24.59 50.18
CA GLN A 577 4.61 25.09 51.41
C GLN A 577 4.23 24.24 52.63
N ALA A 578 2.95 23.91 52.78
CA ALA A 578 2.47 23.04 53.85
C ALA A 578 3.10 21.64 53.77
N TYR A 579 3.23 21.08 52.56
CA TYR A 579 3.90 19.79 52.35
C TYR A 579 5.36 19.79 52.80
N LYS A 580 6.13 20.84 52.48
CA LYS A 580 7.54 20.94 52.93
C LYS A 580 7.67 20.92 54.44
N MET A 581 6.83 21.70 55.13
CA MET A 581 6.79 21.74 56.59
C MET A 581 6.41 20.36 57.17
N ALA A 582 5.41 19.70 56.59
CA ALA A 582 5.01 18.36 57.00
C ALA A 582 6.14 17.35 56.81
N LEU A 583 6.81 17.35 55.66
CA LEU A 583 7.91 16.44 55.35
C LEU A 583 9.07 16.56 56.36
N GLU A 584 9.45 17.79 56.69
CA GLU A 584 10.48 18.07 57.69
C GLU A 584 10.09 17.49 59.05
N MET A 585 8.85 17.75 59.49
CA MET A 585 8.34 17.23 60.76
C MET A 585 8.30 15.70 60.78
N VAL A 586 7.84 15.05 59.70
CA VAL A 586 7.75 13.58 59.67
C VAL A 586 9.15 12.94 59.73
N LYS A 587 10.20 13.48 59.07
CA LYS A 587 11.54 12.91 59.28
C LYS A 587 12.25 13.34 60.56
N GLN A 588 11.83 14.41 61.25
CA GLN A 588 12.17 14.57 62.67
C GLN A 588 11.59 13.42 63.50
N VAL A 589 10.33 13.03 63.26
CA VAL A 589 9.73 11.86 63.92
C VAL A 589 10.46 10.56 63.57
N GLU A 590 10.79 10.35 62.30
CA GLU A 590 11.59 9.20 61.84
C GLU A 590 12.93 9.12 62.60
N LYS A 591 13.62 10.24 62.79
CA LYS A 591 14.87 10.27 63.58
C LYS A 591 14.66 9.96 65.06
N THR A 592 13.59 10.44 65.68
CA THR A 592 13.26 10.05 67.08
C THR A 592 12.96 8.55 67.21
N TYR A 593 12.23 7.99 66.24
CA TYR A 593 11.95 6.56 66.16
C TYR A 593 13.23 5.72 66.07
N GLN A 594 14.12 6.09 65.14
CA GLN A 594 15.41 5.42 64.93
C GLN A 594 16.27 5.46 66.20
N TYR A 595 16.23 6.59 66.92
CA TYR A 595 16.99 6.77 68.15
C TYR A 595 16.51 5.89 69.31
N GLU A 596 15.20 5.82 69.54
CA GLU A 596 14.60 5.05 70.65
C GLU A 596 14.68 3.54 70.41
N LEU A 597 14.26 3.06 69.22
CA LEU A 597 14.23 1.63 68.87
C LEU A 597 15.54 1.07 68.33
N ASN A 598 16.59 1.88 68.17
CA ASN A 598 17.90 1.44 67.67
C ASN A 598 17.86 0.79 66.28
N ASN A 599 16.98 1.28 65.41
CA ASN A 599 16.82 0.77 64.04
C ASN A 599 17.12 1.89 63.06
N ASP A 600 17.69 1.56 61.90
CA ASP A 600 17.97 2.50 60.80
C ASP A 600 16.87 2.49 59.73
N ARG A 601 15.71 1.90 60.03
CA ARG A 601 14.58 1.85 59.11
C ARG A 601 14.14 3.26 58.69
N VAL A 602 14.05 3.45 57.38
CA VAL A 602 13.55 4.68 56.74
C VAL A 602 12.13 4.40 56.25
N PHE A 603 11.17 5.24 56.63
CA PHE A 603 9.77 5.08 56.25
C PHE A 603 9.40 5.98 55.06
N ILE A 604 10.10 7.10 54.89
CA ILE A 604 9.84 8.06 53.81
C ILE A 604 10.93 8.00 52.76
N THR A 605 10.54 7.71 51.51
CA THR A 605 11.39 7.82 50.32
C THR A 605 11.24 9.19 49.64
N ALA A 606 12.25 9.58 48.84
CA ALA A 606 12.25 10.84 48.07
C ALA A 606 11.07 11.00 47.08
N SER A 607 10.32 9.93 46.83
CA SER A 607 9.18 9.85 45.91
C SER A 607 7.84 10.32 46.50
N SER A 608 7.81 10.92 47.68
CA SER A 608 6.55 11.31 48.35
C SER A 608 5.82 12.48 47.68
N TRP A 609 6.53 13.30 46.90
CA TRP A 609 5.93 14.36 46.06
C TRP A 609 6.01 13.98 44.59
N ASN A 610 4.86 13.94 43.91
CA ASN A 610 4.81 13.68 42.48
C ASN A 610 4.47 14.94 41.68
N SER A 611 5.48 15.54 41.05
CA SER A 611 5.33 16.74 40.23
C SER A 611 4.38 16.56 39.04
N LEU A 612 4.27 15.35 38.47
CA LEU A 612 3.35 15.07 37.36
C LEU A 612 1.87 15.11 37.79
N LYS A 613 1.60 14.89 39.08
CA LYS A 613 0.25 14.90 39.66
C LYS A 613 0.03 16.13 40.56
N GLU A 614 0.81 17.19 40.36
CA GLU A 614 0.80 18.41 41.18
C GLU A 614 0.94 18.14 42.69
N GLY A 615 1.58 17.02 43.06
CA GLY A 615 1.77 16.59 44.43
C GLY A 615 0.53 15.99 45.10
N LEU A 616 -0.58 15.74 44.39
CA LEU A 616 -1.78 15.15 44.97
C LEU A 616 -1.47 13.81 45.68
N LEU A 617 -2.17 13.56 46.78
CA LEU A 617 -2.00 12.42 47.69
C LEU A 617 -0.68 12.38 48.49
N ALA A 618 0.22 13.36 48.33
CA ALA A 618 1.46 13.41 49.12
C ALA A 618 1.19 13.41 50.64
N GLY A 619 0.17 14.15 51.10
CA GLY A 619 -0.25 14.14 52.51
C GLY A 619 -0.72 12.76 53.01
N HIS A 620 -1.45 12.00 52.19
CA HIS A 620 -1.91 10.66 52.55
C HIS A 620 -0.74 9.68 52.72
N SER A 621 0.26 9.79 51.83
CA SER A 621 1.50 9.01 51.94
C SER A 621 2.25 9.31 53.23
N LEU A 622 2.41 10.59 53.58
CA LEU A 622 3.03 11.00 54.84
C LEU A 622 2.25 10.51 56.07
N LYS A 623 0.91 10.57 56.03
CA LYS A 623 0.05 10.08 57.12
C LYS A 623 0.21 8.58 57.30
N PHE A 624 0.21 7.83 56.20
CA PHE A 624 0.41 6.39 56.24
C PHE A 624 1.78 6.01 56.78
N ALA A 625 2.85 6.73 56.38
CA ALA A 625 4.18 6.53 56.95
C ALA A 625 4.19 6.78 58.47
N LEU A 626 3.54 7.84 58.95
CA LEU A 626 3.39 8.10 60.39
C LEU A 626 2.65 6.97 61.11
N GLU A 627 1.57 6.44 60.54
CA GLU A 627 0.82 5.32 61.15
C GLU A 627 1.63 4.02 61.14
N GLN A 628 2.41 3.74 60.08
CA GLN A 628 3.33 2.61 60.05
C GLN A 628 4.40 2.72 61.13
N MET A 629 5.03 3.90 61.27
CA MET A 629 5.99 4.16 62.34
C MET A 629 5.35 3.98 63.72
N THR A 630 4.13 4.49 63.91
CA THR A 630 3.40 4.37 65.19
C THR A 630 3.11 2.91 65.52
N LYS A 631 2.62 2.14 64.54
CA LYS A 631 2.35 0.70 64.72
C LYS A 631 3.63 -0.05 65.08
N GLU A 632 4.69 0.13 64.29
CA GLU A 632 5.95 -0.57 64.51
C GLU A 632 6.59 -0.18 65.84
N TYR A 633 6.41 1.08 66.26
CA TYR A 633 6.81 1.52 67.59
C TYR A 633 6.06 0.74 68.68
N LEU A 634 4.75 0.57 68.56
CA LEU A 634 3.96 -0.19 69.53
C LEU A 634 4.31 -1.69 69.54
N ASP A 635 4.61 -2.27 68.37
CA ASP A 635 4.93 -3.69 68.24
C ASP A 635 6.34 -4.02 68.79
N ASN A 636 7.33 -3.16 68.57
CA ASN A 636 8.74 -3.41 68.89
C ASN A 636 9.23 -2.71 70.18
N ASN A 637 8.45 -1.83 70.79
CA ASN A 637 8.82 -1.20 72.05
C ASN A 637 8.63 -2.17 73.22
N GLU A 638 9.59 -3.08 73.35
CA GLU A 638 9.66 -4.04 74.45
C GLU A 638 10.43 -3.47 75.65
N ARG A 639 10.18 -4.06 76.83
CA ARG A 639 10.90 -3.69 78.05
C ARG A 639 12.33 -4.24 78.00
N ALA A 640 13.31 -3.34 77.98
CA ALA A 640 14.71 -3.71 78.14
C ALA A 640 15.03 -4.12 79.59
N LEU A 641 16.15 -4.83 79.80
CA LEU A 641 16.62 -5.20 81.12
C LEU A 641 17.21 -3.97 81.80
N GLU A 642 16.57 -3.50 82.87
CA GLU A 642 17.04 -2.37 83.68
C GLU A 642 18.06 -2.84 84.71
N ILE A 643 19.27 -2.28 84.65
CA ILE A 643 20.41 -2.69 85.49
C ILE A 643 21.04 -1.45 86.12
N THR A 644 21.25 -1.51 87.43
CA THR A 644 22.04 -0.51 88.16
C THR A 644 23.42 -1.08 88.46
N LYS A 645 24.46 -0.49 87.88
CA LYS A 645 25.87 -0.80 88.19
C LYS A 645 26.46 0.31 89.05
N THR A 646 26.95 -0.06 90.22
CA THR A 646 27.68 0.85 91.11
C THR A 646 29.16 0.54 91.04
N MET A 647 29.98 1.52 90.72
CA MET A 647 31.41 1.32 90.50
C MET A 647 32.24 2.46 91.13
N PRO A 648 33.27 2.14 91.91
CA PRO A 648 34.22 3.14 92.39
C PRO A 648 35.16 3.55 91.26
N LEU A 649 35.65 4.79 91.33
CA LEU A 649 36.64 5.30 90.40
C LEU A 649 38.00 4.63 90.64
N SER A 650 38.79 4.43 89.57
CA SER A 650 40.11 3.77 89.73
C SER A 650 41.07 4.60 90.60
N PRO A 651 41.98 4.00 91.37
CA PRO A 651 42.92 4.75 92.22
C PRO A 651 43.80 5.75 91.44
N ILE A 652 44.12 5.45 90.18
CA ILE A 652 44.88 6.33 89.28
C ILE A 652 44.04 7.56 88.92
N ALA A 653 42.78 7.34 88.57
CA ALA A 653 41.81 8.39 88.25
C ALA A 653 41.52 9.29 89.47
N ILE A 654 41.44 8.73 90.68
CA ILE A 654 41.30 9.51 91.93
C ILE A 654 42.56 10.35 92.20
N ASN A 655 43.76 9.81 91.94
CA ASN A 655 45.00 10.56 92.11
C ASN A 655 45.13 11.70 91.07
N ASP A 656 44.73 11.46 89.82
CA ASP A 656 44.62 12.52 88.80
C ASP A 656 43.62 13.59 89.24
N LEU A 657 42.47 13.21 89.78
CA LEU A 657 41.48 14.15 90.30
C LEU A 657 42.07 15.01 91.43
N LYS A 658 42.78 14.42 92.39
CA LYS A 658 43.45 15.13 93.50
C LYS A 658 44.53 16.11 93.04
N THR A 659 45.31 15.74 92.03
CA THR A 659 46.49 16.50 91.59
C THR A 659 46.17 17.56 90.53
N LYS A 660 45.23 17.28 89.61
CA LYS A 660 44.91 18.14 88.46
C LYS A 660 43.55 18.85 88.59
N GLY A 661 42.69 18.43 89.51
CA GLY A 661 41.31 18.90 89.63
C GLY A 661 40.37 18.37 88.53
N SER A 662 40.86 17.51 87.62
CA SER A 662 40.06 16.84 86.61
C SER A 662 40.56 15.43 86.36
N CYS A 663 39.65 14.55 85.99
CA CYS A 663 39.93 13.15 85.71
C CYS A 663 39.18 12.69 84.47
N LYS A 664 39.88 11.95 83.60
CA LYS A 664 39.28 11.21 82.50
C LYS A 664 39.11 9.75 82.89
N PHE A 665 37.93 9.21 82.68
CA PHE A 665 37.69 7.79 82.87
C PHE A 665 36.82 7.25 81.74
N ALA A 666 37.05 5.98 81.40
CA ALA A 666 36.31 5.28 80.37
C ALA A 666 35.52 4.13 81.00
N LEU A 667 34.27 3.99 80.58
CA LEU A 667 33.44 2.82 80.87
C LEU A 667 33.65 1.84 79.72
N THR A 668 34.50 0.84 79.92
CA THR A 668 34.87 -0.13 78.87
C THR A 668 33.89 -1.29 78.81
N GLU A 669 33.71 -1.90 77.64
CA GLU A 669 32.82 -3.06 77.42
C GLU A 669 33.12 -4.22 78.39
N LYS A 670 34.41 -4.48 78.65
CA LYS A 670 34.88 -5.48 79.62
C LYS A 670 34.28 -5.30 81.02
N MET A 671 34.02 -4.07 81.47
CA MET A 671 33.43 -3.82 82.78
C MET A 671 32.00 -4.34 82.87
N PHE A 672 31.23 -4.28 81.78
CA PHE A 672 29.83 -4.72 81.76
C PHE A 672 29.70 -6.21 81.44
N ASP A 673 30.58 -6.76 80.61
CA ASP A 673 30.62 -8.19 80.28
C ASP A 673 31.00 -9.07 81.47
N LEU A 674 31.80 -8.55 82.41
CA LEU A 674 32.14 -9.26 83.65
C LEU A 674 30.92 -9.51 84.53
N ASP A 675 29.99 -8.55 84.61
CA ASP A 675 28.79 -8.67 85.44
C ASP A 675 27.73 -9.53 84.74
N PHE A 676 27.46 -9.22 83.47
CA PHE A 676 26.43 -9.88 82.67
C PHE A 676 26.98 -10.21 81.27
N PRO A 677 27.57 -11.42 81.10
CA PRO A 677 28.15 -11.82 79.82
C PRO A 677 27.07 -12.09 78.78
N GLY A 678 27.28 -11.59 77.56
CA GLY A 678 26.36 -11.76 76.43
C GLY A 678 25.21 -10.75 76.37
N HIS A 679 25.22 -9.70 77.20
CA HIS A 679 24.31 -8.57 77.03
C HIS A 679 24.84 -7.59 75.97
N TYR A 680 23.96 -7.07 75.12
CA TYR A 680 24.28 -6.08 74.09
C TYR A 680 23.33 -4.88 74.19
N CYS A 681 23.54 -3.86 73.37
CA CYS A 681 22.71 -2.64 73.32
C CYS A 681 22.56 -1.95 74.69
N ARG A 682 23.70 -1.74 75.36
CA ARG A 682 23.78 -1.10 76.67
C ARG A 682 23.60 0.41 76.51
N LYS A 683 22.44 0.93 76.90
CA LYS A 683 22.09 2.35 76.83
C LYS A 683 21.88 2.94 78.21
N ILE A 684 22.44 4.12 78.46
CA ILE A 684 22.29 4.84 79.72
C ILE A 684 20.84 5.31 79.84
N LYS A 685 20.22 5.06 80.99
CA LYS A 685 18.92 5.59 81.38
C LYS A 685 19.09 6.78 82.32
N SER A 686 19.97 6.66 83.31
CA SER A 686 20.42 7.79 84.13
C SER A 686 21.81 7.52 84.70
N ILE A 687 22.57 8.57 85.00
CA ILE A 687 23.84 8.49 85.72
C ILE A 687 23.73 9.35 86.97
N ARG A 688 24.15 8.81 88.11
CA ARG A 688 24.26 9.52 89.38
C ARG A 688 25.65 9.38 89.95
N ILE A 689 26.20 10.44 90.53
CA ILE A 689 27.54 10.44 91.11
C ILE A 689 27.47 10.76 92.60
N THR A 690 28.19 9.99 93.40
CA THR A 690 28.41 10.21 94.83
C THR A 690 29.90 10.44 95.07
N ILE A 691 30.28 11.63 95.51
CA ILE A 691 31.65 12.03 95.83
C ILE A 691 31.81 12.00 97.36
N ARG A 692 32.59 11.05 97.88
CA ARG A 692 32.89 10.96 99.31
C ARG A 692 34.07 11.86 99.64
N ALA A 693 33.82 13.05 100.14
CA ALA A 693 34.85 13.98 100.60
C ALA A 693 34.58 14.45 102.03
N GLU A 694 35.63 14.85 102.76
CA GLU A 694 35.44 15.58 104.02
C GLU A 694 34.96 17.00 103.72
N VAL A 695 33.65 17.19 103.79
CA VAL A 695 32.98 18.46 103.52
C VAL A 695 32.40 19.04 104.82
N ALA A 696 32.56 20.35 105.01
CA ALA A 696 31.97 21.03 106.17
C ALA A 696 30.43 20.98 106.10
N PRO A 697 29.72 21.03 107.25
CA PRO A 697 28.26 21.15 107.23
C PRO A 697 27.82 22.35 106.37
N TYR A 698 26.81 22.16 105.51
CA TYR A 698 26.23 23.16 104.58
C TYR A 698 27.12 23.63 103.40
N GLN A 699 28.18 22.90 103.06
CA GLN A 699 28.97 23.18 101.87
C GLN A 699 28.63 22.20 100.72
N ASP A 700 28.34 22.74 99.54
CA ASP A 700 28.03 21.97 98.33
C ASP A 700 29.30 21.51 97.60
N ILE A 701 29.17 20.45 96.79
CA ILE A 701 30.25 19.94 95.94
C ILE A 701 29.99 20.38 94.52
N HIS A 702 30.83 21.26 93.98
CA HIS A 702 30.72 21.73 92.59
C HIS A 702 31.56 20.86 91.66
N ALA A 703 30.91 19.93 90.96
CA ALA A 703 31.58 19.14 89.93
C ALA A 703 30.80 19.17 88.62
N THR A 704 31.49 19.03 87.50
CA THR A 704 30.89 18.89 86.18
C THR A 704 31.23 17.52 85.62
N LEU A 705 30.22 16.85 85.06
CA LEU A 705 30.38 15.58 84.37
C LEU A 705 30.00 15.76 82.90
N GLN A 706 30.94 15.44 82.02
CA GLN A 706 30.76 15.51 80.57
C GLN A 706 30.97 14.15 79.92
N GLN A 707 30.08 13.78 78.99
CA GLN A 707 30.29 12.63 78.10
C GLN A 707 30.94 13.12 76.80
N THR A 708 32.17 12.69 76.53
CA THR A 708 32.92 13.08 75.32
C THR A 708 32.68 12.14 74.14
N GLY A 709 32.38 10.88 74.41
CA GLY A 709 32.10 9.90 73.38
C GLY A 709 31.23 8.78 73.91
N ASN A 710 30.38 8.22 73.03
CA ASN A 710 29.51 7.11 73.38
C ASN A 710 29.42 6.09 72.23
N ARG A 711 29.28 4.82 72.59
CA ARG A 711 29.19 3.70 71.66
C ARG A 711 28.10 2.72 72.10
N VAL A 712 27.19 2.39 71.19
CA VAL A 712 26.11 1.40 71.42
C VAL A 712 26.20 0.32 70.37
N VAL A 713 26.23 -0.94 70.79
CA VAL A 713 26.11 -2.09 69.89
C VAL A 713 24.63 -2.38 69.66
N LEU A 714 24.11 -2.10 68.46
CA LEU A 714 22.66 -2.14 68.19
C LEU A 714 22.11 -3.58 68.07
N LYS A 715 22.91 -4.49 67.51
CA LYS A 715 22.56 -5.90 67.26
C LYS A 715 23.51 -6.83 68.02
N PRO A 716 23.11 -8.07 68.36
CA PRO A 716 23.99 -9.04 69.03
C PRO A 716 25.07 -9.56 68.07
N ASP A 717 25.99 -8.67 67.72
CA ASP A 717 27.07 -8.89 66.76
C ASP A 717 28.41 -9.04 67.49
N ILE A 718 29.07 -10.14 67.17
CA ILE A 718 30.27 -10.60 67.84
C ILE A 718 31.48 -9.78 67.40
N GLU A 719 31.54 -9.40 66.12
CA GLU A 719 32.64 -8.60 65.58
C GLU A 719 32.59 -7.17 66.15
N ALA A 720 31.38 -6.63 66.32
CA ALA A 720 31.15 -5.36 66.98
C ALA A 720 31.68 -5.35 68.43
N ILE A 721 31.46 -6.42 69.18
CA ILE A 721 31.92 -6.53 70.58
C ILE A 721 33.45 -6.74 70.63
N LYS A 722 34.04 -7.53 69.73
CA LYS A 722 35.50 -7.68 69.61
C LYS A 722 36.21 -6.35 69.29
N SER A 723 35.61 -5.52 68.43
CA SER A 723 36.09 -4.17 68.15
C SER A 723 36.09 -3.29 69.40
N LEU A 724 35.02 -3.33 70.21
CA LEU A 724 34.96 -2.59 71.48
C LEU A 724 35.91 -3.10 72.57
N LEU A 725 36.31 -4.37 72.51
CA LEU A 725 37.31 -4.97 73.40
C LEU A 725 38.75 -4.69 72.94
N GLY A 726 38.95 -4.10 71.75
CA GLY A 726 40.26 -3.76 71.19
C GLY A 726 40.98 -4.91 70.47
N GLU A 727 40.25 -5.96 70.05
CA GLU A 727 40.80 -7.15 69.39
C GLU A 727 40.76 -7.07 67.84
N SER A 728 40.11 -6.06 67.27
CA SER A 728 40.01 -5.80 65.82
C SER A 728 39.79 -4.32 65.51
N ASP A 729 40.54 -3.76 64.55
CA ASP A 729 40.47 -2.33 64.16
C ASP A 729 39.38 -1.99 63.11
N GLU A 730 38.54 -2.96 62.73
CA GLU A 730 37.51 -2.75 61.70
C GLU A 730 36.28 -1.99 62.25
N SER A 731 35.83 -0.96 61.51
CA SER A 731 34.65 -0.17 61.83
C SER A 731 33.37 -0.93 61.46
N ASN A 732 32.60 -1.36 62.47
CA ASN A 732 31.38 -2.15 62.26
C ASN A 732 30.11 -1.30 62.17
N GLU A 733 29.27 -1.57 61.16
CA GLU A 733 27.97 -0.92 60.95
C GLU A 733 27.00 -1.13 62.13
N SER A 734 27.17 -2.21 62.90
CA SER A 734 26.39 -2.54 64.09
C SER A 734 26.65 -1.61 65.29
N ILE A 735 27.67 -0.74 65.23
CA ILE A 735 28.04 0.18 66.31
C ILE A 735 27.54 1.59 66.00
N ARG A 736 26.60 2.07 66.81
CA ARG A 736 26.19 3.47 66.82
C ARG A 736 27.15 4.31 67.64
N VAL A 737 27.77 5.28 66.99
CA VAL A 737 28.75 6.19 67.61
C VAL A 737 28.19 7.62 67.59
N ASN A 738 28.20 8.30 68.74
CA ASN A 738 28.10 9.75 68.81
C ASN A 738 26.85 10.43 68.20
N TRP A 739 25.69 9.77 68.18
CA TRP A 739 24.42 10.39 67.72
C TRP A 739 23.95 11.55 68.60
N LYS A 740 24.37 11.57 69.88
CA LYS A 740 24.13 12.64 70.85
C LYS A 740 25.39 12.79 71.69
N THR A 741 26.20 13.80 71.42
CA THR A 741 27.50 14.04 72.08
C THR A 741 27.56 15.40 72.74
N GLY A 742 28.53 15.58 73.64
CA GLY A 742 28.80 16.87 74.28
C GLY A 742 27.77 17.28 75.34
N GLN A 743 26.93 16.35 75.80
CA GLN A 743 26.06 16.60 76.94
C GLN A 743 26.90 16.78 78.21
N GLN A 744 26.45 17.65 79.11
CA GLN A 744 27.09 17.95 80.39
C GLN A 744 26.02 18.04 81.48
N ILE A 745 26.37 17.60 82.69
CA ILE A 745 25.57 17.82 83.90
C ILE A 745 26.43 18.48 84.98
N ALA A 746 25.77 19.24 85.86
CA ALA A 746 26.38 19.81 87.05
C ALA A 746 25.97 18.99 88.29
N ILE A 747 26.91 18.74 89.18
CA ILE A 747 26.72 18.05 90.46
C ILE A 747 26.76 19.12 91.55
N SER A 748 25.83 19.03 92.50
CA SER A 748 25.68 19.98 93.61
C SER A 748 25.64 19.25 94.98
N LYS A 749 24.93 18.12 95.06
CA LYS A 749 24.68 17.36 96.30
C LYS A 749 25.58 16.12 96.41
N GLY A 750 26.88 16.26 96.16
CA GLY A 750 27.78 15.12 95.94
C GLY A 750 27.92 14.12 97.11
N ASN A 751 27.50 14.43 98.34
CA ASN A 751 27.45 13.45 99.45
C ASN A 751 26.32 12.41 99.30
N GLN A 752 25.35 12.62 98.41
CA GLN A 752 24.31 11.68 98.00
C GLN A 752 24.40 11.44 96.48
N ALA A 753 23.70 10.44 95.96
CA ALA A 753 23.71 10.14 94.53
C ALA A 753 22.97 11.23 93.73
N ASP A 754 23.72 12.17 93.14
CA ASP A 754 23.18 13.31 92.38
C ASP A 754 23.19 13.03 90.86
N SER A 755 22.06 13.25 90.18
CA SER A 755 21.89 13.08 88.72
C SER A 755 22.08 14.37 87.90
N GLY A 756 22.30 15.51 88.56
CA GLY A 756 22.36 16.83 87.92
C GLY A 756 21.02 17.39 87.44
N LEU A 757 19.91 16.85 87.96
CA LEU A 757 18.55 17.37 87.82
C LEU A 757 17.99 17.68 89.21
N PHE A 758 17.11 18.67 89.32
CA PHE A 758 16.44 18.98 90.59
C PHE A 758 15.54 17.84 91.06
N GLU A 759 14.81 17.23 90.12
CA GLU A 759 13.97 16.05 90.33
C GLU A 759 14.20 15.07 89.16
N LEU A 760 14.50 13.81 89.47
CA LEU A 760 14.69 12.77 88.47
C LEU A 760 13.33 12.13 88.15
N ASN A 761 12.64 12.64 87.11
CA ASN A 761 11.36 12.12 86.65
C ASN A 761 11.47 11.39 85.30
N PHE A 762 11.20 10.08 85.29
CA PHE A 762 11.26 9.27 84.08
C PHE A 762 10.10 9.50 83.09
N ASN A 763 9.04 10.21 83.51
CA ASN A 763 7.83 10.50 82.71
C ASN A 763 7.88 11.85 81.95
N ASP A 764 8.98 12.61 81.99
CA ASP A 764 9.11 13.84 81.17
C ASP A 764 9.01 13.48 79.66
N GLU A 765 8.40 14.36 78.88
CA GLU A 765 8.31 14.24 77.42
C GLU A 765 9.66 14.44 76.73
N ARG A 766 10.63 15.04 77.44
CA ARG A 766 12.01 15.25 76.98
C ARG A 766 12.92 14.12 77.45
N TYR A 767 14.01 13.90 76.71
CA TYR A 767 15.05 12.97 77.14
C TYR A 767 15.82 13.50 78.36
N LEU A 768 16.08 12.61 79.33
CA LEU A 768 16.98 12.90 80.45
C LEU A 768 18.43 13.10 79.97
N PRO A 769 19.29 13.73 80.79
CA PRO A 769 20.71 13.84 80.48
C PRO A 769 21.34 12.46 80.26
N PHE A 770 22.04 12.31 79.14
CA PHE A 770 22.68 11.07 78.67
C PHE A 770 21.72 9.91 78.39
N GLU A 771 20.40 10.11 78.45
CA GLU A 771 19.43 9.06 78.12
C GLU A 771 19.59 8.61 76.67
N GLY A 772 19.66 7.30 76.46
CA GLY A 772 19.82 6.68 75.13
C GLY A 772 21.25 6.69 74.58
N THR A 773 22.20 7.30 75.30
CA THR A 773 23.64 7.22 74.98
C THR A 773 24.21 5.85 75.36
N GLY A 774 25.34 5.46 74.77
CA GLY A 774 25.97 4.17 75.08
C GLY A 774 26.58 4.12 76.48
N ALA A 775 26.37 3.00 77.17
CA ALA A 775 27.02 2.73 78.46
C ALA A 775 28.55 2.65 78.29
N VAL A 776 29.00 2.08 77.17
CA VAL A 776 30.41 2.18 76.75
C VAL A 776 30.67 3.61 76.29
N SER A 777 31.40 4.36 77.11
CA SER A 777 31.51 5.81 76.96
C SER A 777 32.72 6.38 77.66
N ASP A 778 33.16 7.53 77.15
CA ASP A 778 34.29 8.30 77.66
C ASP A 778 33.77 9.53 78.41
N TRP A 779 34.31 9.73 79.61
CA TRP A 779 33.84 10.75 80.54
C TRP A 779 34.97 11.65 81.05
N ILE A 780 34.63 12.90 81.30
CA ILE A 780 35.46 13.86 82.02
C ILE A 780 34.68 14.29 83.26
N LEU A 781 35.29 14.09 84.43
CA LEU A 781 34.81 14.63 85.71
C LEU A 781 35.77 15.72 86.15
N GLU A 782 35.26 16.93 86.33
CA GLU A 782 36.03 18.07 86.82
C GLU A 782 35.53 18.44 88.21
N LEU A 783 36.46 18.50 89.17
CA LEU A 783 36.22 18.90 90.56
C LEU A 783 37.38 19.83 90.99
N PRO A 784 37.17 21.15 91.00
CA PRO A 784 38.26 22.11 91.21
C PRO A 784 38.99 21.97 92.56
N ASN A 785 38.36 21.42 93.60
CA ASN A 785 38.94 21.25 94.93
C ASN A 785 38.83 19.78 95.42
N ALA A 786 39.75 18.94 94.96
CA ALA A 786 39.67 17.49 95.12
C ALA A 786 40.59 16.90 96.21
N GLU A 787 41.39 17.71 96.92
CA GLU A 787 42.42 17.24 97.86
C GLU A 787 41.85 16.33 98.98
N LYS A 788 40.61 16.60 99.42
CA LYS A 788 39.91 15.89 100.50
C LYS A 788 39.00 14.75 100.04
N VAL A 789 39.05 14.37 98.76
CA VAL A 789 38.23 13.28 98.23
C VAL A 789 38.81 11.93 98.67
N SER A 790 37.98 11.11 99.29
CA SER A 790 38.33 9.74 99.65
C SER A 790 38.03 8.77 98.51
N ASP A 791 36.83 8.87 97.93
CA ASP A 791 36.35 7.98 96.88
C ASP A 791 35.27 8.68 96.03
N VAL A 792 35.12 8.27 94.77
CA VAL A 792 34.04 8.72 93.87
C VAL A 792 33.33 7.48 93.35
N ILE A 793 32.03 7.42 93.62
CA ILE A 793 31.17 6.30 93.26
C ILE A 793 30.22 6.74 92.16
N ILE A 794 30.22 5.98 91.07
CA ILE A 794 29.32 6.17 89.94
C ILE A 794 28.20 5.14 90.06
N HIS A 795 26.96 5.63 90.06
CA HIS A 795 25.76 4.81 89.94
C HIS A 795 25.23 4.98 88.51
N LEU A 796 25.38 3.95 87.70
CA LEU A 796 24.89 3.94 86.33
C LEU A 796 23.63 3.08 86.24
N ASP A 797 22.51 3.71 85.94
CA ASP A 797 21.30 2.99 85.53
C ASP A 797 21.33 2.90 84.01
N TYR A 798 21.42 1.67 83.49
CA TYR A 798 21.44 1.41 82.06
C TYR A 798 20.47 0.28 81.70
N THR A 799 20.02 0.29 80.46
CA THR A 799 19.20 -0.76 79.87
C THR A 799 20.04 -1.64 78.96
N ALA A 800 19.80 -2.94 78.93
CA ALA A 800 20.47 -3.86 78.01
C ALA A 800 19.52 -4.95 77.49
N PHE A 801 19.92 -5.62 76.40
CA PHE A 801 19.23 -6.78 75.85
C PHE A 801 20.12 -8.03 75.92
N ASN A 802 19.52 -9.22 75.98
CA ASN A 802 20.25 -10.48 76.09
C ASN A 802 20.50 -11.09 74.69
N GLY A 803 21.77 -11.28 74.30
CA GLY A 803 22.21 -11.75 72.98
C GLY A 803 22.24 -13.28 72.79
N GLY A 804 21.79 -14.06 73.78
CA GLY A 804 21.69 -15.52 73.66
C GLY A 804 23.00 -16.29 73.88
N LYS A 805 22.95 -17.62 73.69
CA LYS A 805 24.06 -18.53 74.05
C LYS A 805 25.27 -18.43 73.12
N GLU A 806 25.11 -18.08 71.84
CA GLU A 806 26.23 -18.03 70.88
C GLU A 806 27.21 -16.91 71.17
N LEU A 807 26.69 -15.73 71.53
CA LEU A 807 27.49 -14.58 71.93
C LEU A 807 28.33 -14.87 73.19
N ARG A 808 27.96 -15.90 73.95
CA ARG A 808 28.66 -16.37 75.15
C ARG A 808 29.82 -17.35 74.86
N PHE A 809 29.89 -17.99 73.69
CA PHE A 809 30.78 -19.14 73.41
C PHE A 809 32.08 -18.82 72.62
N LEU A 810 32.29 -17.58 72.17
CA LEU A 810 33.29 -17.23 71.16
C LEU A 810 34.77 -17.09 71.56
N PHE A 811 35.16 -17.49 72.77
CA PHE A 811 36.55 -17.41 73.24
C PHE A 811 37.48 -18.51 72.71
N ARG A 812 37.08 -19.35 71.73
CA ARG A 812 37.88 -20.52 71.28
C ARG A 812 37.86 -20.72 69.73
N VAL A 813 38.94 -20.30 69.06
CA VAL A 813 39.56 -20.86 67.81
C VAL A 813 39.03 -20.46 66.40
N PHE A 814 39.92 -19.97 65.49
CA PHE A 814 39.78 -19.89 63.99
C PHE A 814 41.13 -19.71 63.21
N PRO A 815 41.28 -20.21 61.95
CA PRO A 815 42.06 -19.54 60.86
C PRO A 815 41.47 -19.59 59.38
N PRO A 816 42.06 -18.90 58.34
CA PRO A 816 41.38 -18.27 57.14
C PRO A 816 41.73 -18.78 55.67
N PRO A 817 41.18 -18.20 54.54
CA PRO A 817 41.08 -18.79 53.17
C PRO A 817 41.92 -18.16 52.00
N LYS A 818 41.95 -18.81 50.80
CA LYS A 818 42.66 -18.41 49.53
C LYS A 818 41.73 -18.42 48.29
N GLN A 819 41.60 -17.34 47.49
CA GLN A 819 40.80 -17.38 46.23
C GLN A 819 41.11 -16.38 45.07
N THR A 820 42.32 -15.81 44.94
CA THR A 820 42.60 -14.73 43.95
C THR A 820 43.26 -15.13 42.61
N CYS A 821 43.74 -16.36 42.40
CA CYS A 821 44.54 -16.70 41.19
C CYS A 821 43.76 -17.15 39.94
N LYS A 822 42.52 -17.64 40.03
CA LYS A 822 41.82 -18.27 38.88
C LYS A 822 41.37 -17.28 37.80
N THR A 823 41.07 -16.04 38.18
CA THR A 823 40.51 -15.02 37.28
C THR A 823 41.54 -14.41 36.33
N ALA A 824 42.82 -14.41 36.72
CA ALA A 824 43.91 -13.88 35.88
C ALA A 824 44.28 -14.82 34.73
N LEU A 825 44.23 -16.13 34.96
CA LEU A 825 44.53 -17.16 33.96
C LEU A 825 43.48 -17.20 32.82
N ALA A 826 42.21 -17.03 33.15
CA ALA A 826 41.13 -17.06 32.15
C ALA A 826 41.18 -15.89 31.15
N ARG A 827 41.72 -14.74 31.54
CA ARG A 827 41.84 -13.58 30.64
C ARG A 827 42.90 -13.79 29.54
N TYR A 828 44.05 -14.37 29.90
CA TYR A 828 45.16 -14.58 28.98
C TYR A 828 44.79 -15.57 27.86
N ASP A 829 44.15 -16.68 28.22
CA ASP A 829 43.80 -17.73 27.26
C ASP A 829 42.74 -17.27 26.24
N LYS A 830 41.74 -16.48 26.70
CA LYS A 830 40.73 -15.87 25.82
C LYS A 830 41.34 -14.94 24.77
N GLU A 831 42.31 -14.11 25.17
CA GLU A 831 42.96 -13.14 24.28
C GLU A 831 43.93 -13.82 23.29
N ALA A 832 44.53 -14.95 23.63
CA ALA A 832 45.49 -15.67 22.79
C ALA A 832 44.84 -16.60 21.76
N ASN A 833 43.83 -17.38 22.15
CA ASN A 833 43.35 -18.54 21.39
C ASN A 833 41.83 -18.52 21.09
N GLY A 834 41.07 -17.60 21.68
CA GLY A 834 39.61 -17.61 21.59
C GLY A 834 38.98 -18.79 22.36
N SER A 835 37.85 -19.31 21.87
CA SER A 835 37.23 -20.53 22.42
C SER A 835 37.47 -21.71 21.48
N TYR A 836 37.88 -22.86 22.01
CA TYR A 836 38.28 -24.01 21.21
C TYR A 836 38.11 -25.34 21.96
N VAL A 837 38.03 -26.44 21.20
CA VAL A 837 38.03 -27.81 21.70
C VAL A 837 39.46 -28.34 21.73
N VAL A 838 39.86 -28.94 22.85
CA VAL A 838 41.16 -29.60 23.00
C VAL A 838 41.09 -31.05 22.52
N ASN A 839 40.06 -31.78 22.96
CA ASN A 839 39.83 -33.17 22.57
C ASN A 839 38.36 -33.54 22.80
N GLY A 840 37.77 -34.39 21.96
CA GLY A 840 36.40 -34.90 22.10
C GLY A 840 35.31 -33.89 21.69
N LEU A 841 34.17 -33.92 22.39
CA LEU A 841 33.00 -33.05 22.18
C LEU A 841 32.31 -33.16 20.80
N GLU A 842 32.49 -34.29 20.11
CA GLU A 842 31.75 -34.59 18.88
C GLU A 842 30.29 -34.90 19.18
N VAL A 843 29.40 -34.42 18.31
CA VAL A 843 27.96 -34.63 18.42
C VAL A 843 27.52 -35.71 17.45
N MET A 844 26.72 -36.66 17.94
CA MET A 844 26.09 -37.73 17.15
C MET A 844 24.57 -37.74 17.36
N PHE A 845 23.82 -38.01 16.30
CA PHE A 845 22.38 -38.24 16.37
C PHE A 845 22.12 -39.70 16.79
N LEU A 846 21.32 -39.92 17.84
CA LEU A 846 21.04 -41.26 18.37
C LEU A 846 19.71 -41.80 17.83
N GLN A 847 18.60 -41.16 18.22
CA GLN A 847 17.25 -41.59 17.86
C GLN A 847 16.22 -40.46 18.08
N LYS A 848 15.04 -40.63 17.48
CA LYS A 848 13.84 -39.83 17.77
C LYS A 848 13.02 -40.56 18.84
N GLU A 849 12.52 -39.83 19.83
CA GLU A 849 11.69 -40.38 20.91
C GLU A 849 10.22 -40.47 20.45
N GLU A 850 9.59 -41.63 20.63
CA GLU A 850 8.19 -41.86 20.23
C GLU A 850 7.23 -41.36 21.34
N GLY A 851 6.56 -40.23 21.09
CA GLY A 851 5.56 -39.60 21.96
C GLY A 851 5.02 -38.27 21.39
N GLU A 852 3.84 -37.82 21.83
CA GLU A 852 3.25 -36.52 21.44
C GLU A 852 4.20 -35.36 21.80
N GLY A 853 4.93 -34.86 20.80
CA GLY A 853 5.94 -33.80 20.96
C GLY A 853 7.32 -34.08 20.32
N GLY A 854 7.56 -35.28 19.79
CA GLY A 854 8.69 -35.63 18.91
C GLY A 854 10.06 -35.05 19.31
N LYS A 855 10.73 -35.58 20.34
CA LYS A 855 12.06 -35.10 20.73
C LYS A 855 13.18 -35.82 19.99
N LYS A 856 14.20 -35.08 19.55
CA LYS A 856 15.42 -35.59 18.90
C LYS A 856 16.54 -35.67 19.92
N ILE A 857 17.12 -36.87 20.08
CA ILE A 857 18.18 -37.11 21.08
C ILE A 857 19.54 -37.10 20.38
N PHE A 858 20.40 -36.20 20.82
CA PHE A 858 21.79 -36.09 20.42
C PHE A 858 22.71 -36.52 21.57
N VAL A 859 23.86 -37.11 21.25
CA VAL A 859 24.90 -37.45 22.22
C VAL A 859 26.11 -36.58 21.94
N ILE A 860 26.61 -35.91 22.97
CA ILE A 860 27.88 -35.19 22.93
C ILE A 860 28.89 -36.06 23.67
N ASN A 861 29.98 -36.42 22.99
CA ASN A 861 31.03 -37.27 23.57
C ASN A 861 31.81 -36.53 24.67
N GLU A 862 32.41 -37.30 25.57
CA GLU A 862 33.33 -36.77 26.58
C GLU A 862 34.48 -36.00 25.93
N GLY A 863 34.99 -34.97 26.62
CA GLY A 863 36.01 -34.11 26.06
C GLY A 863 36.29 -32.85 26.87
N LYS A 864 37.30 -32.10 26.43
CA LYS A 864 37.76 -30.86 27.05
C LYS A 864 37.69 -29.70 26.06
N ALA A 865 37.20 -28.56 26.51
CA ALA A 865 37.19 -27.31 25.76
C ALA A 865 37.54 -26.12 26.65
N HIS A 866 38.04 -25.06 26.02
CA HIS A 866 38.21 -23.76 26.65
C HIS A 866 37.17 -22.82 26.05
N VAL A 867 36.30 -22.27 26.89
CA VAL A 867 35.26 -21.31 26.47
C VAL A 867 35.48 -20.02 27.22
N ASP A 868 35.76 -18.96 26.47
CA ASP A 868 36.10 -17.64 27.03
C ASP A 868 37.26 -17.68 28.05
N GLY A 869 38.21 -18.60 27.84
CA GLY A 869 39.40 -18.83 28.66
C GLY A 869 39.18 -19.64 29.94
N TYR A 870 37.96 -20.16 30.16
CA TYR A 870 37.67 -21.11 31.23
C TYR A 870 37.70 -22.54 30.69
N GLU A 871 38.45 -23.43 31.35
CA GLU A 871 38.48 -24.86 31.04
C GLU A 871 37.16 -25.53 31.47
N ILE A 872 36.57 -26.26 30.54
CA ILE A 872 35.40 -27.11 30.75
C ILE A 872 35.79 -28.52 30.37
N GLU A 873 35.54 -29.44 31.30
CA GLU A 873 35.71 -30.88 31.09
C GLU A 873 34.35 -31.54 31.21
N LEU A 874 33.94 -32.25 30.16
CA LEU A 874 32.82 -33.18 30.19
C LEU A 874 33.40 -34.59 30.41
N PRO A 875 33.35 -35.12 31.65
CA PRO A 875 33.99 -36.40 31.99
C PRO A 875 33.22 -37.63 31.49
N HIS A 876 32.01 -37.45 30.96
CA HIS A 876 31.20 -38.50 30.35
C HIS A 876 30.33 -37.90 29.24
N SER A 877 29.87 -38.74 28.32
CA SER A 877 28.97 -38.30 27.26
C SER A 877 27.61 -37.85 27.80
N ILE A 878 27.08 -36.75 27.26
CA ILE A 878 25.81 -36.16 27.68
C ILE A 878 24.79 -36.32 26.57
N ARG A 879 23.57 -36.71 26.95
CA ARG A 879 22.41 -36.74 26.05
C ARG A 879 21.69 -35.39 26.07
N VAL A 880 21.49 -34.81 24.89
CA VAL A 880 20.78 -33.55 24.69
C VAL A 880 19.50 -33.82 23.91
N SER A 881 18.35 -33.58 24.54
CA SER A 881 17.03 -33.68 23.90
C SER A 881 16.63 -32.33 23.30
N LEU A 882 16.31 -32.30 22.02
CA LEU A 882 15.83 -31.10 21.31
C LEU A 882 14.40 -31.32 20.79
N ASP A 883 13.54 -30.32 20.94
CA ASP A 883 12.15 -30.38 20.47
C ASP A 883 12.06 -30.26 18.93
N GLU A 884 11.11 -30.97 18.32
CA GLU A 884 10.83 -30.90 16.89
C GLU A 884 9.90 -29.72 16.56
N ASP A 885 10.51 -28.59 16.16
CA ASP A 885 9.85 -27.30 15.93
C ASP A 885 10.17 -26.72 14.53
N PRO A 886 9.49 -27.21 13.47
CA PRO A 886 9.71 -26.76 12.10
C PRO A 886 9.15 -25.36 11.86
N ASP A 887 9.84 -24.57 11.03
CA ASP A 887 9.29 -23.32 10.50
C ASP A 887 8.37 -23.67 9.32
N ILE A 888 7.10 -23.29 9.44
CA ILE A 888 6.06 -23.61 8.45
C ILE A 888 5.86 -22.49 7.44
N LYS A 889 5.58 -22.86 6.19
CA LYS A 889 5.15 -21.93 5.14
C LYS A 889 3.82 -22.42 4.56
N ALA A 890 2.88 -21.50 4.34
CA ALA A 890 1.63 -21.80 3.67
C ALA A 890 1.83 -21.78 2.15
N VAL A 891 1.28 -22.78 1.47
CA VAL A 891 1.13 -22.83 0.02
C VAL A 891 -0.37 -22.82 -0.24
N GLU A 892 -0.82 -21.82 -0.98
CA GLU A 892 -2.23 -21.61 -1.30
C GLU A 892 -2.47 -21.95 -2.78
N SER A 893 -3.56 -22.67 -3.03
CA SER A 893 -4.09 -22.97 -4.35
C SER A 893 -3.10 -23.67 -5.28
N GLU A 894 -2.40 -24.71 -4.80
CA GLU A 894 -1.57 -25.53 -5.67
C GLU A 894 -2.46 -26.33 -6.65
N PRO A 895 -2.31 -26.14 -7.97
CA PRO A 895 -3.20 -26.73 -8.95
C PRO A 895 -2.77 -28.14 -9.36
N HIS A 896 -3.73 -29.06 -9.32
CA HIS A 896 -3.61 -30.43 -9.84
C HIS A 896 -4.79 -30.74 -10.77
N THR A 897 -4.60 -31.62 -11.74
CA THR A 897 -5.67 -32.08 -12.63
C THR A 897 -6.16 -33.45 -12.18
N PHE A 898 -7.47 -33.60 -11.94
CA PHE A 898 -8.03 -34.87 -11.46
C PHE A 898 -7.93 -35.98 -12.53
N GLN A 899 -7.03 -36.94 -12.29
CA GLN A 899 -6.85 -38.15 -13.11
C GLN A 899 -6.99 -39.40 -12.21
N PRO A 900 -8.19 -40.00 -12.12
CA PRO A 900 -8.43 -41.11 -11.22
C PRO A 900 -7.79 -42.43 -11.67
N ASN A 901 -7.48 -43.30 -10.70
CA ASN A 901 -7.21 -44.71 -10.94
C ASN A 901 -8.51 -45.51 -11.25
N SER A 902 -8.40 -46.82 -11.51
CA SER A 902 -9.54 -47.70 -11.83
C SER A 902 -10.65 -47.76 -10.76
N GLN A 903 -10.40 -47.22 -9.55
CA GLN A 903 -11.34 -47.13 -8.43
C GLN A 903 -11.87 -45.69 -8.19
N ARG A 904 -11.61 -44.74 -9.10
CA ARG A 904 -11.99 -43.32 -8.99
C ARG A 904 -11.35 -42.55 -7.82
N VAL A 905 -10.12 -42.93 -7.45
CA VAL A 905 -9.29 -42.26 -6.44
C VAL A 905 -8.02 -41.73 -7.10
N MET A 906 -7.61 -40.50 -6.78
CA MET A 906 -6.34 -39.92 -7.20
C MET A 906 -5.44 -39.71 -5.98
N GLU A 907 -4.18 -40.12 -6.09
CA GLU A 907 -3.13 -39.76 -5.13
C GLU A 907 -2.54 -38.40 -5.55
N LEU A 908 -2.80 -37.36 -4.76
CA LEU A 908 -2.27 -36.02 -4.99
C LEU A 908 -0.91 -35.91 -4.31
N LYS A 909 0.14 -35.64 -5.10
CA LYS A 909 1.48 -35.39 -4.58
C LYS A 909 1.77 -33.90 -4.65
N VAL A 910 2.03 -33.28 -3.51
CA VAL A 910 2.35 -31.84 -3.46
C VAL A 910 3.78 -31.57 -3.94
N ASN A 911 4.02 -30.38 -4.49
CA ASN A 911 5.35 -29.98 -4.94
C ASN A 911 6.32 -29.73 -3.77
N ASP A 912 5.86 -29.10 -2.69
CA ASP A 912 6.66 -28.77 -1.52
C ASP A 912 6.35 -29.75 -0.36
N PHE A 913 7.24 -30.71 -0.10
CA PHE A 913 7.10 -31.72 0.95
C PHE A 913 8.32 -31.71 1.89
N PRO A 914 8.16 -31.96 3.20
CA PRO A 914 7.04 -32.65 3.87
C PRO A 914 5.93 -31.73 4.43
N ILE A 915 4.68 -32.22 4.38
CA ILE A 915 3.48 -31.52 4.84
C ILE A 915 3.41 -31.49 6.39
N SER A 916 3.01 -30.34 6.94
CA SER A 916 2.66 -30.19 8.36
C SER A 916 1.16 -30.40 8.59
N GLU A 917 0.31 -29.74 7.79
CA GLU A 917 -1.15 -29.86 7.85
C GLU A 917 -1.76 -29.44 6.50
N ILE A 918 -2.78 -30.15 6.04
CA ILE A 918 -3.61 -29.75 4.88
C ILE A 918 -4.75 -28.89 5.40
N LYS A 919 -4.85 -27.66 4.89
CA LYS A 919 -5.87 -26.69 5.33
C LYS A 919 -7.17 -26.82 4.55
N LYS A 920 -7.07 -26.98 3.23
CA LYS A 920 -8.22 -26.97 2.34
C LYS A 920 -7.93 -27.75 1.07
N VAL A 921 -8.92 -28.47 0.56
CA VAL A 921 -8.87 -29.14 -0.74
C VAL A 921 -10.17 -28.79 -1.47
N ASP A 922 -10.07 -28.04 -2.55
CA ASP A 922 -11.21 -27.70 -3.40
C ASP A 922 -11.27 -28.63 -4.61
N ILE A 923 -12.40 -29.32 -4.76
CA ILE A 923 -12.66 -30.27 -5.84
C ILE A 923 -14.04 -30.00 -6.47
N THR A 924 -14.18 -30.30 -7.75
CA THR A 924 -15.49 -30.23 -8.43
C THR A 924 -16.11 -31.63 -8.46
N VAL A 925 -17.27 -31.81 -7.83
CA VAL A 925 -18.01 -33.09 -7.76
C VAL A 925 -19.36 -32.94 -8.46
N GLN A 926 -19.78 -33.94 -9.22
CA GLN A 926 -21.12 -34.01 -9.81
C GLN A 926 -21.97 -35.04 -9.05
N LYS A 927 -23.07 -34.60 -8.44
CA LYS A 927 -23.99 -35.44 -7.64
C LYS A 927 -25.44 -35.18 -8.06
N THR A 928 -26.24 -36.24 -8.18
CA THR A 928 -27.69 -36.13 -8.44
C THR A 928 -28.43 -36.37 -7.13
N ILE A 929 -29.22 -35.39 -6.67
CA ILE A 929 -29.97 -35.44 -5.40
C ILE A 929 -31.44 -35.19 -5.69
N THR A 930 -32.33 -35.98 -5.07
CA THR A 930 -33.78 -35.75 -5.11
C THR A 930 -34.17 -34.93 -3.89
N ILE A 931 -34.60 -33.68 -4.08
CA ILE A 931 -35.03 -32.76 -3.01
C ILE A 931 -36.55 -32.57 -3.12
N THR A 932 -37.25 -32.60 -1.99
CA THR A 932 -38.70 -32.34 -1.94
C THR A 932 -38.92 -30.84 -1.77
N HIS A 933 -39.52 -30.18 -2.77
CA HIS A 933 -39.74 -28.73 -2.75
C HIS A 933 -40.72 -28.31 -1.64
N GLY A 934 -40.40 -27.24 -0.91
CA GLY A 934 -41.27 -26.68 0.12
C GLY A 934 -42.67 -26.32 -0.39
N SER A 935 -43.71 -26.54 0.43
CA SER A 935 -45.13 -26.46 0.04
C SER A 935 -45.70 -25.03 -0.10
N TYR A 936 -44.87 -23.99 -0.21
CA TYR A 936 -45.31 -22.60 -0.35
C TYR A 936 -44.44 -21.81 -1.34
N SER A 937 -45.03 -20.79 -1.98
CA SER A 937 -44.33 -19.94 -2.95
C SER A 937 -43.26 -19.10 -2.27
N GLY A 938 -41.99 -19.26 -2.68
CA GLY A 938 -40.82 -18.59 -2.09
C GLY A 938 -39.98 -19.46 -1.15
N ALA A 939 -40.27 -20.76 -1.03
CA ALA A 939 -39.43 -21.69 -0.28
C ALA A 939 -38.06 -21.87 -0.96
N ILE A 940 -36.99 -21.62 -0.21
CA ILE A 940 -35.60 -21.86 -0.62
C ILE A 940 -35.21 -23.22 -0.05
N ASP A 941 -34.99 -24.21 -0.91
CA ASP A 941 -34.59 -25.56 -0.49
C ASP A 941 -33.06 -25.61 -0.26
N PRO A 942 -32.57 -25.84 0.96
CA PRO A 942 -31.14 -25.96 1.22
C PRO A 942 -30.58 -27.27 0.66
N ILE A 943 -29.47 -27.19 -0.07
CA ILE A 943 -28.73 -28.36 -0.58
C ILE A 943 -28.09 -29.08 0.62
N PRO A 944 -28.34 -30.39 0.84
CA PRO A 944 -27.74 -31.14 1.93
C PRO A 944 -26.45 -31.82 1.46
N ASP A 945 -25.36 -31.08 1.35
CA ASP A 945 -24.03 -31.66 1.14
C ASP A 945 -23.12 -31.33 2.31
N SER A 946 -22.38 -32.34 2.78
CA SER A 946 -21.30 -32.23 3.76
C SER A 946 -19.95 -32.25 3.05
N ASP A 947 -18.98 -31.52 3.60
CA ASP A 947 -17.61 -31.42 3.09
C ASP A 947 -16.98 -32.79 2.79
N VAL A 948 -16.26 -32.90 1.68
CA VAL A 948 -15.46 -34.07 1.33
C VAL A 948 -14.09 -33.91 2.01
N SER A 949 -13.82 -34.70 3.04
CA SER A 949 -12.51 -34.70 3.71
C SER A 949 -11.49 -35.55 2.93
N PRO A 950 -10.24 -35.08 2.75
CA PRO A 950 -9.18 -35.88 2.14
C PRO A 950 -8.91 -37.17 2.95
N GLU A 951 -8.69 -38.29 2.24
CA GLU A 951 -8.38 -39.61 2.82
C GLU A 951 -6.86 -39.87 2.74
N ASP A 952 -6.31 -40.71 3.62
CA ASP A 952 -4.88 -41.13 3.62
C ASP A 952 -3.86 -39.96 3.50
N ILE A 953 -3.90 -39.01 4.42
CA ILE A 953 -2.92 -37.91 4.51
C ILE A 953 -1.55 -38.49 4.87
N ASN A 954 -0.54 -38.25 4.02
CA ASN A 954 0.85 -38.64 4.23
C ASN A 954 1.78 -37.42 4.08
N GLU A 955 3.09 -37.59 4.32
CA GLU A 955 4.05 -36.47 4.25
C GLU A 955 4.15 -35.83 2.86
N GLN A 956 3.75 -36.55 1.81
CA GLN A 956 3.90 -36.15 0.40
C GLN A 956 2.57 -35.70 -0.22
N GLY A 957 1.44 -35.80 0.47
CA GLY A 957 0.13 -35.56 -0.12
C GLY A 957 -1.06 -36.22 0.57
N CYS A 958 -2.15 -36.35 -0.18
CA CYS A 958 -3.39 -37.00 0.27
C CYS A 958 -4.11 -37.68 -0.89
N LYS A 959 -5.12 -38.51 -0.60
CA LYS A 959 -5.99 -39.13 -1.59
C LYS A 959 -7.32 -38.39 -1.67
N VAL A 960 -7.76 -38.14 -2.91
CA VAL A 960 -9.04 -37.48 -3.20
C VAL A 960 -9.91 -38.39 -4.06
N ARG A 961 -11.20 -38.45 -3.73
CA ARG A 961 -12.19 -39.33 -4.38
C ARG A 961 -13.39 -38.53 -4.87
N GLY A 962 -13.93 -38.94 -6.03
CA GLY A 962 -15.25 -38.47 -6.47
C GLY A 962 -15.29 -37.14 -7.24
N ALA A 963 -14.15 -36.54 -7.58
CA ALA A 963 -14.12 -35.36 -8.46
C ALA A 963 -14.43 -35.73 -9.94
N VAL A 964 -14.82 -34.73 -10.74
CA VAL A 964 -15.12 -34.87 -12.17
C VAL A 964 -13.83 -35.06 -12.97
N ASP A 965 -13.82 -35.95 -13.97
CA ASP A 965 -12.65 -36.22 -14.81
C ASP A 965 -12.16 -34.93 -15.51
N ASN A 966 -10.84 -34.69 -15.49
CA ASN A 966 -10.18 -33.48 -16.01
C ASN A 966 -10.58 -32.15 -15.34
N SER A 967 -11.21 -32.19 -14.15
CA SER A 967 -11.45 -30.98 -13.36
C SER A 967 -10.20 -30.57 -12.57
N LEU A 968 -10.15 -29.27 -12.23
CA LEU A 968 -9.08 -28.68 -11.44
C LEU A 968 -9.29 -29.02 -9.95
N VAL A 969 -8.24 -29.50 -9.31
CA VAL A 969 -8.14 -29.73 -7.86
C VAL A 969 -7.17 -28.70 -7.31
N LEU A 970 -7.60 -27.92 -6.32
CA LEU A 970 -6.75 -26.97 -5.62
C LEU A 970 -6.49 -27.47 -4.21
N ILE A 971 -5.24 -27.44 -3.77
CA ILE A 971 -4.86 -27.83 -2.41
C ILE A 971 -4.14 -26.69 -1.70
N ASP A 972 -4.61 -26.35 -0.50
CA ASP A 972 -3.98 -25.45 0.45
C ASP A 972 -3.37 -26.29 1.57
N TYR A 973 -2.06 -26.12 1.79
CA TYR A 973 -1.35 -26.87 2.82
C TYR A 973 -0.21 -26.06 3.42
N THR A 974 0.27 -26.51 4.57
CA THR A 974 1.47 -25.96 5.21
C THR A 974 2.59 -26.98 5.10
N TRP A 975 3.78 -26.55 4.71
CA TRP A 975 4.95 -27.41 4.58
C TRP A 975 6.06 -27.01 5.55
N LYS A 976 6.84 -27.99 5.99
CA LYS A 976 7.97 -27.82 6.92
C LYS A 976 9.23 -27.47 6.14
N MET A 977 9.74 -26.25 6.30
CA MET A 977 10.90 -25.79 5.53
C MET A 977 12.24 -26.30 6.09
N PRO A 978 13.22 -26.64 5.22
CA PRO A 978 14.53 -27.09 5.68
C PRO A 978 15.32 -25.96 6.36
N ARG A 979 16.10 -26.33 7.40
CA ARG A 979 16.85 -25.39 8.26
C ARG A 979 18.18 -25.97 8.75
N PHE A 980 19.17 -25.12 8.97
CA PHE A 980 20.38 -25.46 9.74
C PHE A 980 20.26 -24.94 11.16
N ASP A 981 20.44 -25.81 12.14
CA ASP A 981 20.54 -25.43 13.55
C ASP A 981 21.96 -25.59 14.05
N LEU A 982 22.28 -24.91 15.15
CA LEU A 982 23.60 -24.87 15.74
C LEU A 982 23.54 -25.31 17.20
N ILE A 983 24.40 -26.25 17.59
CA ILE A 983 24.65 -26.59 18.99
C ILE A 983 25.90 -25.86 19.49
N THR A 984 25.77 -25.18 20.61
CA THR A 984 26.86 -24.48 21.30
C THR A 984 26.98 -24.89 22.76
N ILE A 985 28.13 -24.61 23.37
CA ILE A 985 28.40 -24.80 24.81
C ILE A 985 28.95 -23.49 25.42
N ASP A 986 28.48 -23.09 26.61
CA ASP A 986 28.94 -21.88 27.32
C ASP A 986 30.07 -22.15 28.33
N SER A 987 30.64 -21.10 28.93
CA SER A 987 31.73 -21.16 29.93
C SER A 987 31.39 -21.91 31.24
N LYS A 988 30.13 -22.29 31.46
CA LYS A 988 29.64 -23.09 32.58
C LYS A 988 29.32 -24.53 32.17
N GLY A 989 29.60 -24.92 30.92
CA GLY A 989 29.31 -26.26 30.40
C GLY A 989 27.85 -26.48 29.99
N VAL A 990 27.04 -25.43 29.88
CA VAL A 990 25.63 -25.55 29.48
C VAL A 990 25.52 -25.59 27.96
N VAL A 991 24.88 -26.64 27.43
CA VAL A 991 24.63 -26.82 25.99
C VAL A 991 23.36 -26.09 25.58
N ARG A 992 23.42 -25.36 24.46
CA ARG A 992 22.27 -24.63 23.90
C ARG A 992 22.11 -24.91 22.42
N ARG A 993 20.86 -24.91 21.96
CA ARG A 993 20.49 -24.93 20.54
C ARG A 993 20.15 -23.53 20.08
N ILE A 994 20.70 -23.14 18.94
CA ILE A 994 20.40 -21.90 18.24
C ILE A 994 19.78 -22.25 16.90
N LYS A 995 18.55 -21.79 16.67
CA LYS A 995 17.83 -22.01 15.41
C LYS A 995 18.41 -21.12 14.31
N GLY A 996 18.59 -21.69 13.12
CA GLY A 996 18.91 -20.90 11.93
C GLY A 996 17.68 -20.25 11.31
N ILE A 997 17.86 -19.67 10.12
CA ILE A 997 16.75 -19.15 9.33
C ILE A 997 16.40 -20.20 8.27
N ALA A 998 15.17 -20.73 8.32
CA ALA A 998 14.66 -21.70 7.34
C ALA A 998 14.50 -21.07 5.96
N HIS A 999 14.79 -21.83 4.91
CA HIS A 999 14.67 -21.37 3.53
C HIS A 999 14.36 -22.55 2.60
N PRO A 1000 13.44 -22.43 1.63
CA PRO A 1000 13.06 -23.50 0.69
C PRO A 1000 14.21 -24.25 -0.02
N TRP A 1001 15.17 -23.55 -0.63
CA TRP A 1001 16.27 -24.16 -1.40
C TRP A 1001 17.68 -23.93 -0.84
N LYS A 1002 17.88 -22.93 0.04
CA LYS A 1002 19.22 -22.55 0.55
C LYS A 1002 19.15 -22.05 2.00
N PRO A 1003 18.97 -22.94 2.99
CA PRO A 1003 18.96 -22.54 4.40
C PRO A 1003 20.30 -21.93 4.80
N SER A 1004 20.26 -20.88 5.61
CA SER A 1004 21.45 -20.16 6.06
C SER A 1004 22.01 -20.75 7.35
N MET A 1005 23.34 -20.87 7.45
CA MET A 1005 24.00 -21.36 8.65
C MET A 1005 24.12 -20.25 9.71
N PRO A 1006 23.57 -20.43 10.93
CA PRO A 1006 23.69 -19.43 12.00
C PRO A 1006 25.12 -19.33 12.54
N LYS A 1007 25.46 -18.15 13.09
CA LYS A 1007 26.76 -17.91 13.75
C LYS A 1007 26.63 -18.03 15.27
N ALA A 1008 27.67 -18.51 15.93
CA ALA A 1008 27.71 -18.61 17.40
C ALA A 1008 27.78 -17.21 18.04
N PRO A 1009 26.98 -16.93 19.10
CA PRO A 1009 27.07 -15.71 19.91
C PRO A 1009 28.39 -15.61 20.68
N SER A 1010 28.78 -14.39 21.06
CA SER A 1010 29.96 -14.15 21.90
C SER A 1010 29.82 -14.86 23.25
N GLY A 1011 30.87 -15.56 23.69
CA GLY A 1011 30.91 -16.32 24.94
C GLY A 1011 30.40 -17.76 24.86
N GLN A 1012 30.11 -18.27 23.66
CA GLN A 1012 29.73 -19.67 23.43
C GLN A 1012 30.59 -20.30 22.33
N LEU A 1013 30.98 -21.55 22.53
CA LEU A 1013 31.73 -22.34 21.57
C LEU A 1013 30.78 -23.15 20.68
N LEU A 1014 31.00 -23.07 19.36
CA LEU A 1014 30.31 -23.87 18.36
C LEU A 1014 30.79 -25.32 18.40
N LEU A 1015 29.84 -26.28 18.43
CA LEU A 1015 30.13 -27.70 18.37
C LEU A 1015 29.77 -28.30 17.00
N CYS A 1016 28.49 -28.23 16.62
CA CYS A 1016 28.01 -28.82 15.37
C CYS A 1016 26.86 -28.04 14.71
N TYR A 1017 26.74 -28.21 13.40
CA TYR A 1017 25.56 -27.85 12.63
C TYR A 1017 24.66 -29.06 12.40
N ILE A 1018 23.35 -28.90 12.61
CA ILE A 1018 22.33 -29.91 12.36
C ILE A 1018 21.54 -29.50 11.14
N HIS A 1019 21.58 -30.30 10.07
CA HIS A 1019 20.72 -30.09 8.90
C HIS A 1019 19.38 -30.79 9.12
N GLN A 1020 18.32 -30.00 9.26
CA GLN A 1020 16.96 -30.47 9.46
C GLN A 1020 16.19 -30.37 8.14
N THR A 1021 15.94 -31.52 7.52
CA THR A 1021 15.12 -31.66 6.29
C THR A 1021 13.70 -32.12 6.57
N TRP A 1022 13.40 -32.55 7.80
CA TRP A 1022 12.08 -32.96 8.31
C TRP A 1022 11.39 -34.12 7.59
N LYS A 1023 12.04 -34.77 6.63
CA LYS A 1023 11.51 -35.93 5.89
C LYS A 1023 11.62 -37.21 6.73
N GLU A 1024 10.68 -38.15 6.56
CA GLU A 1024 10.76 -39.50 7.11
C GLU A 1024 11.39 -40.50 6.11
N GLY A 1025 12.14 -41.50 6.60
CA GLY A 1025 12.81 -42.54 5.77
C GLY A 1025 14.34 -42.39 5.63
N GLU A 1026 14.97 -43.19 4.75
CA GLU A 1026 16.44 -43.21 4.57
C GLU A 1026 17.02 -41.89 4.05
N GLU A 1027 16.25 -41.13 3.27
CA GLU A 1027 16.60 -39.77 2.80
C GLU A 1027 16.44 -38.69 3.89
N GLY A 1028 15.74 -39.01 4.98
CA GLY A 1028 15.44 -38.13 6.11
C GLY A 1028 16.44 -38.19 7.27
N LYS A 1029 17.52 -38.97 7.15
CA LYS A 1029 18.56 -39.07 8.19
C LYS A 1029 19.14 -37.68 8.50
N ILE A 1030 18.97 -37.23 9.75
CA ILE A 1030 19.49 -35.95 10.23
C ILE A 1030 21.01 -35.93 10.04
N LYS A 1031 21.49 -35.01 9.21
CA LYS A 1031 22.92 -34.85 8.96
C LYS A 1031 23.51 -33.92 10.03
N VAL A 1032 24.38 -34.48 10.86
CA VAL A 1032 25.17 -33.71 11.84
C VAL A 1032 26.54 -33.42 11.21
N VAL A 1033 26.91 -32.14 11.18
CA VAL A 1033 28.20 -31.66 10.69
C VAL A 1033 28.96 -31.07 11.87
N ASN A 1034 29.90 -31.84 12.44
CA ASN A 1034 30.78 -31.34 13.48
C ASN A 1034 31.75 -30.32 12.88
N ASN A 1035 31.76 -29.10 13.41
CA ASN A 1035 32.51 -27.97 12.86
C ASN A 1035 33.17 -27.12 13.96
N ALA A 1036 33.43 -27.73 15.12
CA ALA A 1036 34.10 -27.08 16.23
C ALA A 1036 35.53 -26.68 15.85
N ILE A 1037 36.02 -25.60 16.45
CA ILE A 1037 37.42 -25.18 16.29
C ILE A 1037 38.26 -26.04 17.23
N HIS A 1038 39.09 -26.93 16.68
CA HIS A 1038 39.99 -27.79 17.45
C HIS A 1038 41.39 -27.18 17.55
N VAL A 1039 42.03 -27.32 18.70
CA VAL A 1039 43.48 -27.07 18.80
C VAL A 1039 44.22 -28.25 18.20
N VAL A 1040 45.00 -27.97 17.16
CA VAL A 1040 45.88 -28.95 16.54
C VAL A 1040 47.28 -28.77 17.12
N PRO A 1041 47.85 -29.79 17.76
CA PRO A 1041 49.25 -29.79 18.19
C PRO A 1041 50.19 -29.41 17.04
N MET A 1042 51.26 -28.64 17.33
CA MET A 1042 52.17 -28.13 16.29
C MET A 1042 52.86 -29.25 15.48
N ASN A 1043 53.11 -30.41 16.11
CA ASN A 1043 53.65 -31.59 15.43
C ASN A 1043 52.66 -32.18 14.40
N GLU A 1044 51.36 -32.18 14.69
CA GLU A 1044 50.33 -32.61 13.75
C GLU A 1044 50.16 -31.62 12.60
N LEU A 1045 50.23 -30.32 12.85
CA LEU A 1045 50.23 -29.30 11.79
C LEU A 1045 51.43 -29.47 10.85
N GLU A 1046 52.62 -29.76 11.37
CA GLU A 1046 53.79 -30.07 10.55
C GLU A 1046 53.60 -31.36 9.75
N ALA A 1047 53.01 -32.40 10.34
CA ALA A 1047 52.70 -33.65 9.66
C ALA A 1047 51.67 -33.46 8.53
N MET A 1048 50.60 -32.69 8.76
CA MET A 1048 49.62 -32.35 7.74
C MET A 1048 50.23 -31.50 6.63
N LYS A 1049 51.06 -30.50 6.98
CA LYS A 1049 51.76 -29.66 6.00
C LYS A 1049 52.73 -30.48 5.14
N LYS A 1050 53.39 -31.48 5.74
CA LYS A 1050 54.21 -32.46 5.02
C LYS A 1050 53.37 -33.33 4.10
N GLY A 1051 52.26 -33.90 4.58
CA GLY A 1051 51.34 -34.71 3.78
C GLY A 1051 50.72 -33.95 2.60
N ILE A 1052 50.34 -32.69 2.78
CA ILE A 1052 49.86 -31.82 1.69
C ILE A 1052 50.98 -31.56 0.67
N ARG A 1053 52.21 -31.32 1.14
CA ARG A 1053 53.37 -31.10 0.27
C ARG A 1053 53.70 -32.37 -0.54
N ASP A 1054 53.59 -33.54 0.07
CA ASP A 1054 53.76 -34.85 -0.57
C ASP A 1054 52.64 -35.12 -1.60
N LEU A 1055 51.41 -34.72 -1.30
CA LEU A 1055 50.27 -34.83 -2.22
C LEU A 1055 50.42 -33.89 -3.43
N TYR A 1056 50.89 -32.66 -3.23
CA TYR A 1056 51.24 -31.77 -4.33
C TYR A 1056 52.42 -32.29 -5.17
N ALA A 1057 53.40 -32.94 -4.54
CA ALA A 1057 54.49 -33.60 -5.25
C ALA A 1057 53.96 -34.78 -6.09
N LEU A 1058 53.08 -35.61 -5.55
CA LEU A 1058 52.41 -36.71 -6.27
C LEU A 1058 51.54 -36.22 -7.43
N VAL A 1059 50.77 -35.15 -7.24
CA VAL A 1059 49.96 -34.54 -8.32
C VAL A 1059 50.84 -33.91 -9.39
N ALA A 1060 51.98 -33.32 -9.02
CA ALA A 1060 52.97 -32.83 -9.97
C ALA A 1060 53.62 -33.98 -10.76
N GLU A 1061 53.89 -35.11 -10.10
CA GLU A 1061 54.43 -36.32 -10.72
C GLU A 1061 53.42 -36.98 -11.68
N GLU A 1062 52.15 -37.11 -11.29
CA GLU A 1062 51.06 -37.58 -12.16
C GLU A 1062 50.84 -36.65 -13.36
N ARG A 1063 50.95 -35.32 -13.16
CA ARG A 1063 50.90 -34.35 -14.28
C ARG A 1063 52.09 -34.52 -15.23
N LEU A 1064 53.30 -34.69 -14.71
CA LEU A 1064 54.50 -34.96 -15.52
C LEU A 1064 54.40 -36.30 -16.26
N ARG A 1065 53.80 -37.32 -15.64
CA ARG A 1065 53.59 -38.64 -16.22
C ARG A 1065 52.52 -38.61 -17.32
N SER A 1066 51.43 -37.85 -17.11
CA SER A 1066 50.42 -37.55 -18.12
C SER A 1066 51.01 -36.78 -19.31
N ASP A 1067 51.89 -35.80 -19.06
CA ASP A 1067 52.58 -35.03 -20.10
C ASP A 1067 53.65 -35.86 -20.86
N ALA A 1068 54.31 -36.80 -20.18
CA ALA A 1068 55.23 -37.73 -20.82
C ALA A 1068 54.49 -38.74 -21.70
N ASN A 1069 53.33 -39.25 -21.25
CA ASN A 1069 52.49 -40.14 -22.04
C ASN A 1069 51.85 -39.42 -23.24
N SER A 1070 51.46 -38.15 -23.11
CA SER A 1070 50.95 -37.35 -24.25
C SER A 1070 52.03 -37.07 -25.31
N LYS A 1071 53.29 -36.86 -24.89
CA LYS A 1071 54.45 -36.72 -25.80
C LYS A 1071 54.89 -38.03 -26.45
N ALA A 1072 54.74 -39.17 -25.77
CA ALA A 1072 55.00 -40.49 -26.36
C ALA A 1072 53.99 -40.81 -27.47
N TYR A 1073 52.71 -40.50 -27.25
CA TYR A 1073 51.65 -40.62 -28.27
C TYR A 1073 51.89 -39.73 -29.52
N HIS A 1074 52.49 -38.55 -29.35
CA HIS A 1074 52.86 -37.69 -30.49
C HIS A 1074 54.09 -38.18 -31.28
N LYS A 1075 54.93 -39.05 -30.72
CA LYS A 1075 56.07 -39.63 -31.44
C LYS A 1075 55.72 -40.88 -32.25
N GLU A 1076 54.68 -41.64 -31.86
CA GLU A 1076 54.18 -42.78 -32.63
C GLU A 1076 53.26 -42.38 -33.80
N VAL A 1077 52.80 -41.13 -33.88
CA VAL A 1077 51.94 -40.63 -34.98
C VAL A 1077 52.77 -39.93 -36.09
N ILE A 1078 54.09 -39.81 -35.92
CA ILE A 1078 55.02 -39.15 -36.88
C ILE A 1078 56.07 -40.15 -37.46
N CYS A 1079 55.98 -41.44 -37.12
CA CYS A 1079 56.60 -42.54 -37.88
C CYS A 1079 55.49 -43.42 -38.46
#